data_AF-A0A7K1ZGY8-F1
#
_entry.id   AF-A0A7K1ZGY8-F1
#
_cell.length_a   1.000
_cell.length_b   1.000
_cell.length_c   1.000
_cell.angle_alpha   90.00
_cell.angle_beta   90.00
_cell.angle_gamma   90.00
#
_symmetry.space_group_name_H-M   'P 1'
#
loop_
_entity.id
_entity.type
_entity.pdbx_description
1 polymer ?
#
loop_
_entity_poly.entity_id
_entity_poly.type
_entity_poly.pdbx_seq_one_letter_code
_entity_poly.pdbx_strand_id
1 'polypeptide(L)'
;MLKPQDRHPSITSFKTMATQSYRMLVAAFLTSICLVGTAHAQKGFGNALLISGERIFVGEPDNLYRPGTVYIFHQADGEWVQEATITAMDAEMNDGFGGSLAVEGNMLVVGSSGKEGEAGSAHVFEHTEDGWMHQAALTGDDAGPDDAFGGTVGLSGGAVFVGAPAADSSAGAAYVFEQDDNGMWMQVARLQGSEVKQGGRFGTAIAAAEGHAFVGAHGGDDAAGGVYLFEQDASSGEWIESQLLKGRVSEEGDRYGASLDLMGDELLVGIPRFANRAGGAIMYQRDAESNSWSSAMLLLPFSATSPPGFGTDIALGGNEVWSGAPLGAGFQGGVYRFAKGEDGAYAKSMMISLPDLERGDLFGQTLDVSGHIAVVALNRADFGAGAVAVFEHSEEGGWTHSTTLRSPAGGLEAVTGDMVDCSEGSAGVFSCDMVDMLAFLPIREVGGERGVQLNDIWGWTDPESGREYALVGRVDGTSFVDVTDPSNPVYLGNLPKTEGTPGAVWRDIKVYKDHAFIVADAAQEHGVQVFDLTQLRNVGDMPVTFEETAHYDGINSAHNIVINTETGFAYVVGGRAGGETCGGGLHMINIQDPANPTFAGCYSASGTGRAGTGYTHDAQCLVYNGPDSDYAGRELCFGSNETALNIADVTDKDAPVSVATAAYPSVSYTHQGWISDDHHYFFVNDELDEISGSVPETRTLIWDITDIDDPQLIKEYTWGSEASDHNLYIDGNLMYQSNYVSGLRIHDVSDPMNPREVGYFDTMPVGDNSAGFAGSWSNYPFFESGTIVVSSIGEGLFILKKKQELGL
;
A
#
# COMPACT_ATOMS: atom_id res chain seq x y z
N MET A 1 79.34 31.36 -37.08
CA MET A 1 78.70 32.69 -37.25
C MET A 1 77.21 32.47 -37.46
N LEU A 2 76.37 33.39 -36.99
CA LEU A 2 74.96 33.62 -37.38
C LEU A 2 73.91 32.47 -37.18
N LYS A 3 72.80 32.88 -36.56
CA LYS A 3 71.46 32.23 -36.43
C LYS A 3 70.51 32.85 -37.50
N PRO A 4 69.16 32.60 -37.57
CA PRO A 4 68.24 31.82 -36.72
C PRO A 4 67.53 30.68 -37.55
N GLN A 5 66.29 30.15 -37.39
CA GLN A 5 65.06 30.44 -36.62
C GLN A 5 64.31 29.16 -36.15
N ASP A 6 63.65 29.26 -34.99
CA ASP A 6 62.19 29.15 -34.71
C ASP A 6 61.29 28.32 -35.66
N ARG A 7 60.30 27.50 -35.20
CA ARG A 7 59.37 27.66 -34.06
C ARG A 7 58.84 26.34 -33.46
N HIS A 8 58.55 26.38 -32.15
CA HIS A 8 57.61 25.60 -31.29
C HIS A 8 57.46 24.05 -31.37
N PRO A 9 57.36 23.34 -30.21
CA PRO A 9 57.21 21.87 -30.13
C PRO A 9 55.82 21.38 -29.68
N SER A 10 55.51 20.09 -29.92
CA SER A 10 54.34 19.39 -29.36
C SER A 10 54.45 17.85 -29.36
N ILE A 11 55.46 17.26 -28.71
CA ILE A 11 55.54 15.79 -28.51
C ILE A 11 56.04 15.41 -27.11
N THR A 12 55.19 14.72 -26.36
CA THR A 12 55.61 13.65 -25.43
C THR A 12 54.53 12.57 -25.33
N SER A 13 54.60 11.57 -26.22
CA SER A 13 53.88 10.30 -26.10
C SER A 13 54.75 9.31 -25.33
N PHE A 14 54.15 8.45 -24.48
CA PHE A 14 54.47 7.02 -24.24
C PHE A 14 53.48 6.55 -23.15
N LYS A 15 52.56 5.57 -23.33
CA LYS A 15 52.71 4.13 -23.65
C LYS A 15 53.70 3.43 -22.68
N THR A 16 53.40 2.31 -22.03
CA THR A 16 52.46 1.22 -22.41
C THR A 16 52.04 0.36 -21.21
N MET A 17 51.05 -0.53 -21.41
CA MET A 17 50.78 -1.78 -20.66
C MET A 17 50.34 -1.71 -19.18
N ALA A 18 49.02 -1.89 -18.96
CA ALA A 18 48.48 -2.91 -18.05
C ALA A 18 46.99 -3.14 -18.37
N THR A 19 46.63 -4.35 -18.81
CA THR A 19 45.23 -4.81 -18.94
C THR A 19 45.01 -6.03 -18.06
N GLN A 20 43.75 -6.24 -17.65
CA GLN A 20 43.27 -7.20 -16.64
C GLN A 20 43.48 -6.79 -15.17
N SER A 21 42.54 -7.25 -14.34
CA SER A 21 42.58 -7.28 -12.86
C SER A 21 42.52 -5.93 -12.11
N TYR A 22 41.35 -5.27 -12.12
CA TYR A 22 40.69 -4.79 -10.89
C TYR A 22 39.19 -4.50 -11.15
N ARG A 23 38.34 -5.51 -10.93
CA ARG A 23 36.87 -5.42 -10.86
C ARG A 23 36.44 -6.04 -9.52
N MET A 24 36.66 -5.31 -8.42
CA MET A 24 36.23 -5.64 -7.06
C MET A 24 36.44 -4.40 -6.18
N LEU A 25 35.48 -4.10 -5.29
CA LEU A 25 35.38 -2.90 -4.44
C LEU A 25 35.40 -1.59 -5.28
N VAL A 26 34.29 -0.86 -5.46
CA VAL A 26 33.28 -0.48 -4.46
C VAL A 26 31.87 -0.81 -4.95
N ALA A 27 31.21 -1.77 -4.30
CA ALA A 27 29.81 -2.12 -4.47
C ALA A 27 29.27 -2.64 -3.13
N ALA A 28 29.24 -1.75 -2.13
CA ALA A 28 28.99 -2.09 -0.73
C ALA A 28 28.42 -0.88 0.05
N PHE A 29 27.37 -0.26 -0.49
CA PHE A 29 26.54 0.74 0.19
C PHE A 29 25.13 0.79 -0.43
N LEU A 30 24.50 -0.38 -0.56
CA LEU A 30 23.05 -0.49 -0.70
C LEU A 30 22.46 -0.58 0.71
N THR A 31 22.30 0.57 1.36
CA THR A 31 21.42 0.69 2.53
C THR A 31 20.00 0.33 2.12
N SER A 32 19.29 -0.39 2.98
CA SER A 32 17.97 -0.99 2.73
C SER A 32 17.06 -0.11 1.86
N ILE A 33 16.98 -0.47 0.59
CA ILE A 33 15.80 -0.18 -0.20
C ILE A 33 14.74 -1.10 0.39
N CYS A 34 13.88 -0.58 1.26
CA CYS A 34 12.53 -1.09 1.30
C CYS A 34 12.04 -1.04 -0.15
N LEU A 35 11.71 -2.20 -0.71
CA LEU A 35 10.89 -2.24 -1.90
C LEU A 35 9.53 -1.68 -1.51
N VAL A 36 9.43 -0.35 -1.61
CA VAL A 36 8.19 0.31 -1.97
C VAL A 36 7.83 -0.35 -3.29
N GLY A 37 6.92 -1.32 -3.23
CA GLY A 37 6.28 -1.88 -4.42
C GLY A 37 5.77 -0.73 -5.29
N THR A 38 5.70 -0.97 -6.60
CA THR A 38 5.34 0.03 -7.62
C THR A 38 4.34 1.04 -7.09
N ALA A 39 4.77 2.30 -7.02
CA ALA A 39 4.15 3.30 -6.14
C ALA A 39 2.76 3.72 -6.64
N HIS A 40 1.77 2.88 -6.34
CA HIS A 40 0.44 3.28 -5.95
C HIS A 40 0.59 4.35 -4.87
N ALA A 41 0.61 5.62 -5.29
CA ALA A 41 0.42 6.73 -4.38
C ALA A 41 -0.98 6.56 -3.79
N GLN A 42 -1.06 6.09 -2.55
CA GLN A 42 -2.32 5.59 -1.99
C GLN A 42 -3.42 6.64 -2.12
N LYS A 43 -4.39 6.28 -2.94
CA LYS A 43 -5.42 7.12 -3.55
C LYS A 43 -6.68 7.18 -2.68
N GLY A 44 -6.50 7.05 -1.36
CA GLY A 44 -7.57 7.17 -0.38
C GLY A 44 -8.08 8.61 -0.26
N PHE A 45 -9.05 8.79 0.65
CA PHE A 45 -9.74 10.06 0.87
C PHE A 45 -8.78 11.24 1.04
N GLY A 46 -8.93 12.25 0.16
CA GLY A 46 -8.01 13.39 0.04
C GLY A 46 -7.05 13.30 -1.14
N ASN A 47 -7.22 12.35 -2.08
CA ASN A 47 -6.32 12.24 -3.23
C ASN A 47 -6.40 13.47 -4.17
N ALA A 48 -7.59 14.05 -4.30
CA ALA A 48 -7.81 15.37 -4.87
C ALA A 48 -8.60 16.23 -3.85
N LEU A 49 -8.29 17.52 -3.79
CA LEU A 49 -8.91 18.49 -2.89
C LEU A 49 -9.17 19.81 -3.62
N LEU A 50 -10.26 20.49 -3.23
CA LEU A 50 -10.48 21.91 -3.53
C LEU A 50 -11.52 22.54 -2.60
N ILE A 51 -11.56 23.87 -2.59
CA ILE A 51 -12.52 24.71 -1.89
C ILE A 51 -13.20 25.64 -2.91
N SER A 52 -14.52 25.77 -2.84
CA SER A 52 -15.24 26.78 -3.63
C SER A 52 -16.41 27.37 -2.86
N GLY A 53 -16.33 28.68 -2.60
CA GLY A 53 -17.17 29.32 -1.60
C GLY A 53 -16.98 28.65 -0.24
N GLU A 54 -18.10 28.27 0.39
CA GLU A 54 -18.14 27.63 1.72
C GLU A 54 -18.20 26.09 1.63
N ARG A 55 -17.68 25.49 0.55
CA ARG A 55 -17.69 24.05 0.30
C ARG A 55 -16.30 23.48 0.09
N ILE A 56 -16.07 22.29 0.64
CA ILE A 56 -14.89 21.46 0.44
C ILE A 56 -15.28 20.24 -0.40
N PHE A 57 -14.52 19.94 -1.44
CA PHE A 57 -14.69 18.74 -2.26
C PHE A 57 -13.48 17.82 -2.04
N VAL A 58 -13.73 16.52 -1.86
CA VAL A 58 -12.71 15.52 -1.53
C VAL A 58 -12.85 14.28 -2.43
N GLY A 59 -11.78 13.94 -3.15
CA GLY A 59 -11.70 12.72 -3.94
C GLY A 59 -11.19 11.51 -3.14
N GLU A 60 -11.83 10.36 -3.35
CA GLU A 60 -11.42 9.01 -2.94
C GLU A 60 -11.51 8.07 -4.17
N PRO A 61 -10.54 8.15 -5.10
CA PRO A 61 -10.57 7.42 -6.38
C PRO A 61 -10.28 5.92 -6.33
N ASP A 62 -9.48 5.43 -5.37
CA ASP A 62 -9.26 3.98 -5.22
C ASP A 62 -10.11 3.45 -4.05
N ASN A 63 -11.02 2.53 -4.35
CA ASN A 63 -11.76 1.75 -3.37
C ASN A 63 -11.98 0.33 -3.93
N LEU A 64 -11.63 -0.71 -3.17
CA LEU A 64 -11.58 -2.07 -3.70
C LEU A 64 -12.96 -2.66 -4.02
N TYR A 65 -14.02 -2.21 -3.32
CA TYR A 65 -15.38 -2.77 -3.47
C TYR A 65 -16.43 -1.72 -3.89
N ARG A 66 -15.99 -0.52 -4.29
CA ARG A 66 -16.84 0.61 -4.68
C ARG A 66 -16.14 1.39 -5.81
N PRO A 67 -16.86 2.03 -6.73
CA PRO A 67 -16.25 2.96 -7.67
C PRO A 67 -15.59 4.15 -6.98
N GLY A 68 -14.73 4.87 -7.70
CA GLY A 68 -14.16 6.12 -7.22
C GLY A 68 -15.27 7.11 -6.83
N THR A 69 -15.04 7.86 -5.76
CA THR A 69 -16.08 8.66 -5.10
C THR A 69 -15.60 10.07 -4.78
N VAL A 70 -16.49 11.06 -4.94
CA VAL A 70 -16.26 12.45 -4.51
C VAL A 70 -17.24 12.82 -3.41
N TYR A 71 -16.72 13.34 -2.31
CA TYR A 71 -17.48 13.82 -1.16
C TYR A 71 -17.51 15.35 -1.14
N ILE A 72 -18.67 15.94 -0.83
CA ILE A 72 -18.82 17.39 -0.70
C ILE A 72 -19.26 17.70 0.72
N PHE A 73 -18.59 18.65 1.37
CA PHE A 73 -18.87 19.11 2.72
C PHE A 73 -19.16 20.61 2.73
N HIS A 74 -20.07 21.04 3.60
CA HIS A 74 -20.36 22.44 3.89
C HIS A 74 -20.47 22.66 5.40
N GLN A 75 -20.38 23.91 5.87
CA GLN A 75 -20.57 24.22 7.28
C GLN A 75 -22.07 24.41 7.61
N ALA A 76 -22.57 23.69 8.62
CA ALA A 76 -23.93 23.79 9.15
C ALA A 76 -23.88 23.89 10.69
N ASP A 77 -24.57 24.88 11.25
CA ASP A 77 -24.59 25.20 12.70
C ASP A 77 -23.20 25.33 13.39
N GLY A 78 -22.13 25.50 12.60
CA GLY A 78 -20.73 25.62 13.04
C GLY A 78 -19.88 24.35 12.86
N GLU A 79 -20.48 23.24 12.43
CA GLU A 79 -19.80 21.96 12.15
C GLU A 79 -19.73 21.69 10.65
N TRP A 80 -18.68 21.00 10.18
CA TRP A 80 -18.59 20.56 8.78
C TRP A 80 -19.36 19.27 8.58
N VAL A 81 -20.40 19.30 7.74
CA VAL A 81 -21.28 18.17 7.47
C VAL A 81 -21.25 17.79 5.99
N GLN A 82 -21.41 16.50 5.71
CA GLN A 82 -21.45 15.99 4.34
C GLN A 82 -22.76 16.45 3.66
N GLU A 83 -22.62 17.18 2.56
CA GLU A 83 -23.72 17.64 1.72
C GLU A 83 -24.13 16.59 0.69
N ALA A 84 -23.14 15.99 0.02
CA ALA A 84 -23.35 15.07 -1.09
C ALA A 84 -22.23 14.02 -1.21
N THR A 85 -22.56 12.94 -1.91
CA THR A 85 -21.61 11.93 -2.41
C THR A 85 -21.90 11.77 -3.90
N ILE A 86 -20.86 11.85 -4.73
CA ILE A 86 -20.94 11.79 -6.20
C ILE A 86 -20.08 10.64 -6.70
N THR A 87 -20.62 9.87 -7.65
CA THR A 87 -19.92 8.89 -8.47
C THR A 87 -20.23 9.16 -9.95
N ALA A 88 -19.57 8.48 -10.88
CA ALA A 88 -20.05 8.43 -12.26
C ALA A 88 -21.44 7.75 -12.34
N MET A 89 -22.14 7.92 -13.48
CA MET A 89 -23.40 7.21 -13.76
C MET A 89 -23.17 5.77 -14.25
N ASP A 90 -22.03 5.57 -14.89
CA ASP A 90 -21.43 4.38 -15.44
C ASP A 90 -20.11 4.09 -14.68
N ALA A 91 -20.23 4.08 -13.35
CA ALA A 91 -19.12 3.96 -12.41
C ALA A 91 -18.68 2.49 -12.25
N GLU A 92 -17.38 2.26 -12.24
CA GLU A 92 -16.77 0.92 -12.17
C GLU A 92 -15.74 0.85 -11.04
N MET A 93 -15.51 -0.33 -10.48
CA MET A 93 -14.48 -0.48 -9.43
C MET A 93 -13.09 -0.22 -10.04
N ASN A 94 -12.26 0.55 -9.34
CA ASN A 94 -10.98 1.08 -9.83
C ASN A 94 -11.07 2.00 -11.07
N ASP A 95 -12.23 2.61 -11.36
CA ASP A 95 -12.36 3.64 -12.42
C ASP A 95 -11.53 4.91 -12.16
N GLY A 96 -11.05 5.10 -10.92
CA GLY A 96 -10.25 6.24 -10.50
C GLY A 96 -11.03 7.55 -10.42
N PHE A 97 -12.37 7.49 -10.37
CA PHE A 97 -13.24 8.67 -10.31
C PHE A 97 -12.97 9.50 -9.04
N GLY A 98 -12.61 10.77 -9.22
CA GLY A 98 -12.18 11.64 -8.12
C GLY A 98 -10.66 11.78 -8.00
N GLY A 99 -9.88 11.19 -8.91
CA GLY A 99 -8.41 11.32 -8.94
C GLY A 99 -7.91 12.69 -9.41
N SER A 100 -8.78 13.48 -10.04
CA SER A 100 -8.58 14.91 -10.23
C SER A 100 -9.92 15.63 -10.23
N LEU A 101 -9.92 16.91 -9.83
CA LEU A 101 -11.13 17.71 -9.63
C LEU A 101 -10.88 19.17 -10.05
N ALA A 102 -11.89 19.81 -10.63
CA ALA A 102 -11.92 21.26 -10.87
C ALA A 102 -13.35 21.78 -10.73
N VAL A 103 -13.55 23.00 -10.21
CA VAL A 103 -14.88 23.61 -10.10
C VAL A 103 -14.88 25.09 -10.52
N GLU A 104 -15.91 25.52 -11.23
CA GLU A 104 -16.13 26.93 -11.60
C GLU A 104 -17.62 27.25 -11.46
N GLY A 105 -17.97 28.12 -10.51
CA GLY A 105 -19.37 28.48 -10.22
C GLY A 105 -20.21 27.27 -9.82
N ASN A 106 -21.12 26.84 -10.71
CA ASN A 106 -21.98 25.67 -10.54
C ASN A 106 -21.44 24.40 -11.24
N MET A 107 -20.36 24.48 -12.01
CA MET A 107 -19.83 23.35 -12.78
C MET A 107 -18.69 22.66 -12.02
N LEU A 108 -18.77 21.34 -11.84
CA LEU A 108 -17.73 20.47 -11.28
C LEU A 108 -17.29 19.50 -12.38
N VAL A 109 -15.98 19.35 -12.57
CA VAL A 109 -15.38 18.32 -13.43
C VAL A 109 -14.60 17.35 -12.56
N VAL A 110 -14.79 16.06 -12.82
CA VAL A 110 -14.16 14.95 -12.08
C VAL A 110 -13.43 14.03 -13.05
N GLY A 111 -12.12 13.85 -12.87
CA GLY A 111 -11.32 12.88 -13.62
C GLY A 111 -11.53 11.44 -13.13
N SER A 112 -11.50 10.49 -14.06
CA SER A 112 -11.64 9.04 -13.84
C SER A 112 -10.64 8.33 -14.77
N SER A 113 -9.38 8.24 -14.35
CA SER A 113 -8.27 7.84 -15.23
C SER A 113 -7.99 6.34 -15.30
N GLY A 114 -8.65 5.51 -14.49
CA GLY A 114 -8.48 4.04 -14.52
C GLY A 114 -9.39 3.32 -15.52
N LYS A 115 -10.45 4.01 -15.96
CA LYS A 115 -11.56 3.48 -16.77
C LYS A 115 -11.12 2.92 -18.12
N GLU A 116 -11.79 1.85 -18.56
CA GLU A 116 -11.56 1.15 -19.85
C GLU A 116 -10.09 0.74 -20.10
N GLY A 117 -9.38 0.32 -19.05
CA GLY A 117 -7.97 -0.10 -19.12
C GLY A 117 -7.01 1.08 -19.17
N GLU A 118 -7.13 2.00 -18.21
CA GLU A 118 -6.41 3.28 -18.15
C GLU A 118 -6.55 4.17 -19.40
N ALA A 119 -7.55 3.94 -20.25
CA ALA A 119 -7.90 4.87 -21.31
C ALA A 119 -8.43 6.19 -20.72
N GLY A 120 -9.31 6.06 -19.72
CA GLY A 120 -9.74 7.15 -18.85
C GLY A 120 -10.84 8.05 -19.40
N SER A 121 -11.43 8.85 -18.52
CA SER A 121 -12.55 9.75 -18.82
C SER A 121 -12.58 10.96 -17.86
N ALA A 122 -13.41 11.96 -18.19
CA ALA A 122 -13.73 13.06 -17.28
C ALA A 122 -15.23 13.34 -17.28
N HIS A 123 -15.82 13.51 -16.10
CA HIS A 123 -17.27 13.66 -15.91
C HIS A 123 -17.62 15.10 -15.49
N VAL A 124 -18.59 15.69 -16.18
CA VAL A 124 -19.10 17.04 -15.89
C VAL A 124 -20.40 16.95 -15.10
N PHE A 125 -20.49 17.70 -14.01
CA PHE A 125 -21.65 17.85 -13.15
C PHE A 125 -22.05 19.32 -13.01
N GLU A 126 -23.35 19.58 -12.85
CA GLU A 126 -23.90 20.92 -12.59
C GLU A 126 -24.69 20.93 -11.27
N HIS A 127 -24.44 21.95 -10.44
CA HIS A 127 -25.20 22.20 -9.21
C HIS A 127 -26.54 22.92 -9.51
N THR A 128 -27.64 22.22 -9.29
CA THR A 128 -29.02 22.66 -9.56
C THR A 128 -29.84 22.84 -8.26
N GLU A 129 -31.14 23.19 -8.37
CA GLU A 129 -32.05 23.20 -7.20
C GLU A 129 -32.27 21.79 -6.60
N ASP A 130 -32.09 20.73 -7.39
CA ASP A 130 -32.18 19.32 -6.96
C ASP A 130 -30.81 18.74 -6.52
N GLY A 131 -29.75 19.56 -6.49
CA GLY A 131 -28.38 19.17 -6.15
C GLY A 131 -27.47 18.98 -7.37
N TRP A 132 -26.37 18.24 -7.20
CA TRP A 132 -25.38 17.97 -8.25
C TRP A 132 -25.87 16.91 -9.24
N MET A 133 -26.04 17.31 -10.50
CA MET A 133 -26.56 16.47 -11.57
C MET A 133 -25.47 16.17 -12.60
N HIS A 134 -25.32 14.91 -13.00
CA HIS A 134 -24.41 14.51 -14.10
C HIS A 134 -24.92 15.07 -15.43
N GLN A 135 -24.05 15.78 -16.16
CA GLN A 135 -24.35 16.39 -17.46
C GLN A 135 -23.71 15.63 -18.63
N ALA A 136 -22.45 15.22 -18.50
CA ALA A 136 -21.72 14.52 -19.56
C ALA A 136 -20.54 13.68 -19.05
N ALA A 137 -20.20 12.64 -19.80
CA ALA A 137 -18.89 12.01 -19.75
C ALA A 137 -18.10 12.46 -21.00
N LEU A 138 -16.83 12.77 -20.81
CA LEU A 138 -15.88 13.23 -21.84
C LEU A 138 -14.78 12.19 -22.02
N THR A 139 -14.40 11.95 -23.26
CA THR A 139 -13.33 11.04 -23.70
C THR A 139 -12.59 11.70 -24.86
N GLY A 140 -11.26 11.52 -24.95
CA GLY A 140 -10.48 12.06 -26.07
C GLY A 140 -10.78 11.31 -27.39
N ASP A 141 -10.87 12.02 -28.52
CA ASP A 141 -11.16 11.41 -29.83
C ASP A 141 -10.12 10.35 -30.26
N ASP A 142 -8.88 10.47 -29.76
CA ASP A 142 -7.76 9.57 -30.01
C ASP A 142 -7.16 8.92 -28.74
N ALA A 143 -7.85 9.03 -27.60
CA ALA A 143 -7.42 8.40 -26.36
C ALA A 143 -7.55 6.86 -26.44
N GLY A 144 -6.52 6.14 -26.04
CA GLY A 144 -6.48 4.68 -25.97
C GLY A 144 -6.03 4.16 -24.60
N PRO A 145 -6.03 2.82 -24.39
CA PRO A 145 -5.53 2.20 -23.16
C PRO A 145 -4.13 2.69 -22.78
N ASP A 146 -3.87 2.75 -21.46
CA ASP A 146 -2.65 3.31 -20.84
C ASP A 146 -2.40 4.83 -21.05
N ASP A 147 -3.31 5.61 -21.67
CA ASP A 147 -3.11 7.07 -21.87
C ASP A 147 -3.37 7.93 -20.61
N ALA A 148 -4.16 7.42 -19.67
CA ALA A 148 -4.61 8.04 -18.42
C ALA A 148 -5.35 9.38 -18.59
N PHE A 149 -6.30 9.46 -19.54
CA PHE A 149 -7.16 10.64 -19.72
C PHE A 149 -7.97 10.91 -18.44
N GLY A 150 -8.02 12.16 -17.98
CA GLY A 150 -8.61 12.52 -16.69
C GLY A 150 -7.63 12.43 -15.51
N GLY A 151 -6.34 12.14 -15.76
CA GLY A 151 -5.29 12.19 -14.74
C GLY A 151 -5.05 13.60 -14.15
N THR A 152 -5.51 14.64 -14.85
CA THR A 152 -5.70 16.00 -14.29
C THR A 152 -6.84 16.68 -15.07
N VAL A 153 -7.55 17.61 -14.43
CA VAL A 153 -8.62 18.41 -15.06
C VAL A 153 -8.50 19.87 -14.65
N GLY A 154 -8.99 20.78 -15.49
CA GLY A 154 -9.04 22.21 -15.22
C GLY A 154 -10.29 22.85 -15.83
N LEU A 155 -10.68 24.01 -15.32
CA LEU A 155 -11.81 24.81 -15.79
C LEU A 155 -11.39 26.26 -16.00
N SER A 156 -11.97 26.93 -17.00
CA SER A 156 -11.91 28.39 -17.15
C SER A 156 -12.97 28.88 -18.13
N GLY A 157 -13.86 29.76 -17.68
CA GLY A 157 -14.86 30.42 -18.53
C GLY A 157 -15.85 29.44 -19.18
N GLY A 158 -16.11 28.29 -18.55
CA GLY A 158 -16.91 27.20 -19.10
C GLY A 158 -16.19 26.26 -20.08
N ALA A 159 -14.91 26.48 -20.40
CA ALA A 159 -14.08 25.51 -21.11
C ALA A 159 -13.49 24.48 -20.13
N VAL A 160 -13.51 23.20 -20.52
CA VAL A 160 -12.99 22.07 -19.74
C VAL A 160 -11.66 21.60 -20.34
N PHE A 161 -10.63 21.53 -19.50
CA PHE A 161 -9.31 21.02 -19.86
C PHE A 161 -9.09 19.66 -19.21
N VAL A 162 -8.59 18.68 -19.96
CA VAL A 162 -8.35 17.31 -19.46
C VAL A 162 -6.97 16.83 -19.89
N GLY A 163 -6.12 16.45 -18.94
CA GLY A 163 -4.80 15.88 -19.22
C GLY A 163 -4.84 14.36 -19.41
N ALA A 164 -3.96 13.87 -20.28
CA ALA A 164 -3.64 12.45 -20.48
C ALA A 164 -2.10 12.30 -20.44
N PRO A 165 -1.48 12.29 -19.24
CA PRO A 165 -0.03 12.39 -19.10
C PRO A 165 0.75 11.12 -19.49
N ALA A 166 0.05 9.99 -19.68
CA ALA A 166 0.65 8.74 -20.13
C ALA A 166 0.51 8.53 -21.66
N ALA A 167 -0.27 9.38 -22.35
CA ALA A 167 -0.47 9.34 -23.79
C ALA A 167 0.81 9.51 -24.63
N ASP A 168 0.75 9.08 -25.90
CA ASP A 168 1.87 9.17 -26.85
C ASP A 168 3.19 8.55 -26.28
N SER A 169 3.09 7.38 -25.63
CA SER A 169 4.18 6.74 -24.88
C SER A 169 4.75 7.62 -23.75
N SER A 170 3.85 8.16 -22.93
CA SER A 170 4.10 9.14 -21.86
C SER A 170 4.79 10.41 -22.31
N ALA A 171 4.69 10.79 -23.60
CA ALA A 171 4.94 12.18 -23.99
C ALA A 171 3.87 13.09 -23.38
N GLY A 172 2.62 12.63 -23.42
CA GLY A 172 1.46 13.26 -22.82
C GLY A 172 0.74 14.24 -23.75
N ALA A 173 -0.55 14.42 -23.48
CA ALA A 173 -1.46 15.32 -24.18
C ALA A 173 -2.36 16.05 -23.19
N ALA A 174 -3.00 17.13 -23.63
CA ALA A 174 -4.13 17.73 -22.94
C ALA A 174 -5.22 18.08 -23.96
N TYR A 175 -6.47 17.94 -23.58
CA TYR A 175 -7.64 18.09 -24.45
C TYR A 175 -8.51 19.25 -23.95
N VAL A 176 -9.11 20.00 -24.86
CA VAL A 176 -10.02 21.11 -24.54
C VAL A 176 -11.41 20.77 -25.07
N PHE A 177 -12.41 20.87 -24.20
CA PHE A 177 -13.82 20.68 -24.51
C PHE A 177 -14.59 21.97 -24.23
N GLU A 178 -15.46 22.34 -25.16
CA GLU A 178 -16.38 23.48 -25.04
C GLU A 178 -17.80 23.00 -25.41
N GLN A 179 -18.84 23.71 -24.97
CA GLN A 179 -20.22 23.43 -25.37
C GLN A 179 -20.58 24.14 -26.68
N ASP A 180 -21.30 23.43 -27.57
CA ASP A 180 -21.87 24.04 -28.78
C ASP A 180 -23.12 24.89 -28.50
N ASP A 181 -23.67 25.54 -29.54
CA ASP A 181 -24.92 26.33 -29.48
C ASP A 181 -26.14 25.56 -28.93
N ASN A 182 -26.07 24.23 -28.81
CA ASN A 182 -27.12 23.35 -28.30
C ASN A 182 -26.81 22.79 -26.89
N GLY A 183 -25.67 23.13 -26.29
CA GLY A 183 -25.20 22.62 -25.00
C GLY A 183 -24.48 21.26 -25.06
N MET A 184 -24.15 20.76 -26.25
CA MET A 184 -23.41 19.51 -26.41
C MET A 184 -21.90 19.75 -26.27
N TRP A 185 -21.25 18.98 -25.41
CA TRP A 185 -19.79 19.03 -25.26
C TRP A 185 -19.09 18.48 -26.49
N MET A 186 -18.12 19.24 -27.00
CA MET A 186 -17.33 18.90 -28.18
C MET A 186 -15.84 19.07 -27.86
N GLN A 187 -15.00 18.13 -28.31
CA GLN A 187 -13.54 18.31 -28.29
C GLN A 187 -13.17 19.38 -29.33
N VAL A 188 -12.66 20.53 -28.87
CA VAL A 188 -12.28 21.65 -29.75
C VAL A 188 -10.77 21.72 -30.02
N ALA A 189 -9.94 21.17 -29.13
CA ALA A 189 -8.49 21.11 -29.33
C ALA A 189 -7.83 19.92 -28.63
N ARG A 190 -6.70 19.46 -29.19
CA ARG A 190 -5.69 18.60 -28.56
C ARG A 190 -4.38 19.37 -28.50
N LEU A 191 -3.95 19.71 -27.29
CA LEU A 191 -2.73 20.44 -26.98
C LEU A 191 -1.57 19.46 -26.78
N GLN A 192 -0.39 19.84 -27.26
CA GLN A 192 0.87 19.12 -27.04
C GLN A 192 2.03 20.12 -27.11
N GLY A 193 2.91 20.12 -26.11
CA GLY A 193 4.00 21.09 -26.01
C GLY A 193 5.11 20.88 -27.05
N SER A 194 5.57 21.97 -27.68
CA SER A 194 6.44 21.95 -28.86
C SER A 194 7.84 21.33 -28.66
N GLU A 195 8.33 21.25 -27.43
CA GLU A 195 9.61 20.62 -27.07
C GLU A 195 9.46 19.29 -26.29
N VAL A 196 8.23 18.80 -26.12
CA VAL A 196 7.92 17.55 -25.40
C VAL A 196 8.46 16.33 -26.17
N LYS A 197 8.84 15.30 -25.43
CA LYS A 197 9.34 14.00 -25.94
C LYS A 197 8.69 12.86 -25.17
N GLN A 198 8.86 11.64 -25.66
CA GLN A 198 8.54 10.41 -24.93
C GLN A 198 9.02 10.48 -23.46
N GLY A 199 8.16 10.11 -22.52
CA GLY A 199 8.42 10.25 -21.07
C GLY A 199 8.29 11.67 -20.50
N GLY A 200 7.91 12.68 -21.29
CA GLY A 200 7.77 14.08 -20.90
C GLY A 200 6.56 14.41 -20.01
N ARG A 201 5.52 13.56 -19.98
CA ARG A 201 4.32 13.69 -19.12
C ARG A 201 3.64 15.07 -19.19
N PHE A 202 3.47 15.59 -20.41
CA PHE A 202 2.66 16.78 -20.67
C PHE A 202 1.20 16.51 -20.31
N GLY A 203 0.54 17.46 -19.63
CA GLY A 203 -0.79 17.23 -19.05
C GLY A 203 -0.73 16.54 -17.69
N THR A 204 0.37 16.71 -16.93
CA THR A 204 0.47 16.23 -15.53
C THR A 204 -0.12 17.20 -14.50
N ALA A 205 -0.29 18.47 -14.88
CA ALA A 205 -0.92 19.52 -14.10
C ALA A 205 -1.46 20.57 -15.08
N ILE A 206 -2.63 21.14 -14.80
CA ILE A 206 -3.25 22.20 -15.62
C ILE A 206 -3.74 23.31 -14.69
N ALA A 207 -3.40 24.56 -15.03
CA ALA A 207 -4.01 25.75 -14.42
C ALA A 207 -4.51 26.67 -15.55
N ALA A 208 -5.74 27.17 -15.44
CA ALA A 208 -6.39 27.93 -16.51
C ALA A 208 -7.08 29.20 -15.98
N ALA A 209 -7.17 30.21 -16.84
CA ALA A 209 -7.91 31.45 -16.63
C ALA A 209 -8.35 32.01 -17.99
N GLU A 210 -9.20 33.04 -18.01
CA GLU A 210 -9.86 33.55 -19.23
C GLU A 210 -8.89 33.69 -20.44
N GLY A 211 -9.03 32.79 -21.42
CA GLY A 211 -8.22 32.72 -22.65
C GLY A 211 -6.79 32.17 -22.52
N HIS A 212 -6.38 31.65 -21.35
CA HIS A 212 -5.02 31.20 -21.04
C HIS A 212 -5.02 29.83 -20.33
N ALA A 213 -4.22 28.88 -20.82
CA ALA A 213 -4.04 27.57 -20.20
C ALA A 213 -2.56 27.22 -20.03
N PHE A 214 -2.15 26.94 -18.80
CA PHE A 214 -0.80 26.47 -18.45
C PHE A 214 -0.82 24.96 -18.26
N VAL A 215 0.00 24.25 -19.03
CA VAL A 215 0.10 22.79 -18.99
C VAL A 215 1.51 22.37 -18.56
N GLY A 216 1.58 21.65 -17.44
CA GLY A 216 2.82 21.08 -16.90
C GLY A 216 3.28 19.85 -17.69
N ALA A 217 4.60 19.69 -17.81
CA ALA A 217 5.26 18.54 -18.41
C ALA A 217 6.53 18.19 -17.61
N HIS A 218 6.36 17.57 -16.44
CA HIS A 218 7.44 17.44 -15.46
C HIS A 218 8.51 16.40 -15.86
N GLY A 219 8.18 15.45 -16.75
CA GLY A 219 9.07 14.43 -17.30
C GLY A 219 9.63 13.37 -16.32
N GLY A 220 10.50 12.51 -16.85
CA GLY A 220 11.23 11.49 -16.09
C GLY A 220 12.38 12.03 -15.22
N ASP A 221 13.13 11.13 -14.60
CA ASP A 221 14.32 11.46 -13.80
C ASP A 221 15.49 12.00 -14.67
N ASP A 222 15.37 11.91 -15.99
CA ASP A 222 16.28 12.42 -17.04
C ASP A 222 15.76 13.69 -17.74
N ALA A 223 14.65 14.28 -17.26
CA ALA A 223 14.03 15.47 -17.83
C ALA A 223 14.11 16.67 -16.87
N ALA A 224 14.40 17.86 -17.41
CA ALA A 224 14.41 19.11 -16.63
C ALA A 224 13.01 19.73 -16.41
N GLY A 225 11.96 19.14 -16.98
CA GLY A 225 10.57 19.63 -16.93
C GLY A 225 10.28 20.86 -17.82
N GLY A 226 9.02 21.26 -17.88
CA GLY A 226 8.55 22.45 -18.58
C GLY A 226 7.10 22.81 -18.22
N VAL A 227 6.72 24.07 -18.47
CA VAL A 227 5.32 24.53 -18.41
C VAL A 227 5.02 25.31 -19.68
N TYR A 228 3.97 24.92 -20.38
CA TYR A 228 3.59 25.47 -21.68
C TYR A 228 2.33 26.33 -21.52
N LEU A 229 2.40 27.58 -21.94
CA LEU A 229 1.25 28.48 -22.01
C LEU A 229 0.63 28.41 -23.41
N PHE A 230 -0.65 28.09 -23.45
CA PHE A 230 -1.52 28.21 -24.62
C PHE A 230 -2.45 29.41 -24.44
N GLU A 231 -2.57 30.23 -25.48
CA GLU A 231 -3.52 31.34 -25.57
C GLU A 231 -4.56 31.01 -26.66
N GLN A 232 -5.83 31.34 -26.42
CA GLN A 232 -6.89 31.18 -27.43
C GLN A 232 -6.91 32.38 -28.38
N ASP A 233 -6.76 32.15 -29.69
CA ASP A 233 -6.91 33.23 -30.68
C ASP A 233 -8.37 33.69 -30.74
N ALA A 234 -8.61 34.93 -30.31
CA ALA A 234 -9.96 35.52 -30.24
C ALA A 234 -10.64 35.77 -31.61
N SER A 235 -10.08 35.30 -32.73
CA SER A 235 -10.64 35.37 -34.08
C SER A 235 -10.88 34.02 -34.74
N SER A 236 -10.15 32.96 -34.38
CA SER A 236 -10.39 31.58 -34.84
C SER A 236 -10.92 30.62 -33.77
N GLY A 237 -10.72 30.93 -32.48
CA GLY A 237 -10.98 30.03 -31.35
C GLY A 237 -9.89 28.97 -31.13
N GLU A 238 -8.84 28.96 -31.96
CA GLU A 238 -7.75 27.97 -31.88
C GLU A 238 -6.82 28.28 -30.70
N TRP A 239 -6.44 27.25 -29.95
CA TRP A 239 -5.47 27.32 -28.86
C TRP A 239 -4.04 27.20 -29.39
N ILE A 240 -3.20 28.20 -29.13
CA ILE A 240 -1.85 28.34 -29.70
C ILE A 240 -0.82 28.46 -28.57
N GLU A 241 0.25 27.66 -28.62
CA GLU A 241 1.39 27.80 -27.69
C GLU A 241 2.05 29.18 -27.85
N SER A 242 1.87 30.08 -26.88
CA SER A 242 2.44 31.43 -26.90
C SER A 242 3.81 31.49 -26.21
N GLN A 243 4.01 30.68 -25.16
CA GLN A 243 5.24 30.69 -24.38
C GLN A 243 5.56 29.36 -23.69
N LEU A 244 6.81 28.90 -23.82
CA LEU A 244 7.38 27.83 -22.99
C LEU A 244 8.17 28.43 -21.81
N LEU A 245 7.67 28.21 -20.60
CA LEU A 245 8.34 28.52 -19.35
C LEU A 245 9.32 27.40 -19.00
N LYS A 246 10.59 27.75 -18.78
CA LYS A 246 11.63 26.83 -18.31
C LYS A 246 12.15 27.32 -16.96
N GLY A 247 12.23 26.41 -15.99
CA GLY A 247 12.80 26.68 -14.67
C GLY A 247 14.30 26.99 -14.81
N ARG A 248 14.67 28.28 -14.78
CA ARG A 248 16.06 28.76 -15.02
C ARG A 248 17.11 28.24 -14.03
N VAL A 249 16.68 27.59 -12.96
CA VAL A 249 17.50 26.98 -11.90
C VAL A 249 17.27 25.48 -11.75
N SER A 250 16.37 24.89 -12.54
CA SER A 250 15.99 23.48 -12.46
C SER A 250 16.99 22.61 -13.23
N GLU A 251 17.35 21.47 -12.65
CA GLU A 251 18.18 20.44 -13.27
C GLU A 251 17.33 19.22 -13.70
N GLU A 252 17.95 18.22 -14.32
CA GLU A 252 17.28 16.97 -14.73
C GLU A 252 16.79 16.19 -13.50
N GLY A 253 15.51 15.77 -13.50
CA GLY A 253 14.88 15.04 -12.41
C GLY A 253 14.28 15.88 -11.27
N ASP A 254 14.40 17.22 -11.32
CA ASP A 254 13.80 18.15 -10.34
C ASP A 254 12.26 18.24 -10.43
N ARG A 255 11.68 17.78 -11.56
CA ARG A 255 10.24 17.78 -11.88
C ARG A 255 9.60 19.18 -11.92
N TYR A 256 10.20 20.11 -12.64
CA TYR A 256 9.59 21.44 -12.89
C TYR A 256 8.28 21.33 -13.67
N GLY A 257 7.21 21.91 -13.11
CA GLY A 257 5.86 21.81 -13.67
C GLY A 257 5.09 20.57 -13.20
N ALA A 258 5.43 20.00 -12.04
CA ALA A 258 4.69 18.89 -11.44
C ALA A 258 3.34 19.30 -10.82
N SER A 259 3.24 20.55 -10.34
CA SER A 259 2.03 21.18 -9.82
C SER A 259 2.01 22.65 -10.25
N LEU A 260 0.82 23.18 -10.45
CA LEU A 260 0.55 24.53 -10.96
C LEU A 260 -0.65 25.12 -10.22
N ASP A 261 -0.57 26.40 -9.86
CA ASP A 261 -1.73 27.18 -9.41
C ASP A 261 -1.62 28.63 -9.92
N LEU A 262 -2.77 29.28 -10.17
CA LEU A 262 -2.89 30.52 -10.93
C LEU A 262 -3.92 31.45 -10.30
N MET A 263 -3.47 32.60 -9.79
CA MET A 263 -4.35 33.65 -9.27
C MET A 263 -4.16 34.97 -10.04
N GLY A 264 -5.00 35.18 -11.06
CA GLY A 264 -4.97 36.38 -11.89
C GLY A 264 -3.69 36.46 -12.73
N ASP A 265 -2.79 37.40 -12.39
CA ASP A 265 -1.53 37.63 -13.11
C ASP A 265 -0.31 36.96 -12.44
N GLU A 266 -0.54 36.12 -11.41
CA GLU A 266 0.48 35.34 -10.68
C GLU A 266 0.27 33.83 -10.84
N LEU A 267 1.31 33.13 -11.30
CA LEU A 267 1.34 31.68 -11.51
C LEU A 267 2.45 31.08 -10.64
N LEU A 268 2.12 30.08 -9.83
CA LEU A 268 3.07 29.32 -9.02
C LEU A 268 3.35 27.96 -9.66
N VAL A 269 4.62 27.55 -9.68
CA VAL A 269 5.08 26.32 -10.34
C VAL A 269 5.93 25.46 -9.39
N GLY A 270 5.49 24.23 -9.12
CA GLY A 270 6.20 23.28 -8.27
C GLY A 270 7.48 22.70 -8.89
N ILE A 271 8.51 22.50 -8.04
CA ILE A 271 9.75 21.74 -8.31
C ILE A 271 10.06 20.80 -7.13
N PRO A 272 9.25 19.73 -6.90
CA PRO A 272 9.29 18.92 -5.69
C PRO A 272 10.62 18.20 -5.41
N ARG A 273 11.50 18.08 -6.40
CA ARG A 273 12.79 17.39 -6.24
C ARG A 273 14.02 18.32 -6.25
N PHE A 274 13.81 19.63 -6.35
CA PHE A 274 14.86 20.64 -6.35
C PHE A 274 15.85 20.51 -5.18
N ALA A 275 17.12 20.86 -5.43
CA ALA A 275 18.18 20.99 -4.42
C ALA A 275 18.32 19.76 -3.48
N ASN A 276 18.68 18.60 -4.06
CA ASN A 276 18.77 17.31 -3.36
C ASN A 276 17.43 16.87 -2.74
N ARG A 277 16.33 17.01 -3.50
CA ARG A 277 14.96 16.62 -3.11
C ARG A 277 14.32 17.45 -1.99
N ALA A 278 14.97 18.50 -1.48
CA ALA A 278 14.35 19.45 -0.54
C ALA A 278 13.09 20.10 -1.14
N GLY A 279 13.12 20.39 -2.44
CA GLY A 279 12.01 20.97 -3.19
C GLY A 279 12.00 22.51 -3.20
N GLY A 280 11.07 23.07 -3.97
CA GLY A 280 10.89 24.51 -4.16
C GLY A 280 9.61 24.82 -4.95
N ALA A 281 9.30 26.10 -5.09
CA ALA A 281 8.25 26.58 -6.00
C ALA A 281 8.68 27.92 -6.62
N ILE A 282 8.45 28.12 -7.92
CA ILE A 282 8.82 29.34 -8.64
C ILE A 282 7.56 30.14 -8.95
N MET A 283 7.52 31.38 -8.48
CA MET A 283 6.47 32.34 -8.82
C MET A 283 6.80 33.03 -10.15
N TYR A 284 5.83 33.06 -11.06
CA TYR A 284 5.84 33.77 -12.33
C TYR A 284 4.81 34.90 -12.29
N GLN A 285 5.18 36.05 -12.85
CA GLN A 285 4.30 37.21 -13.01
C GLN A 285 4.11 37.49 -14.50
N ARG A 286 2.87 37.79 -14.91
CA ARG A 286 2.54 38.34 -16.22
C ARG A 286 2.94 39.80 -16.35
N ASP A 287 3.55 40.16 -17.46
CA ASP A 287 3.74 41.55 -17.86
C ASP A 287 2.53 42.04 -18.70
N ALA A 288 1.77 42.98 -18.16
CA ALA A 288 0.51 43.45 -18.74
C ALA A 288 0.66 44.28 -20.03
N GLU A 289 1.87 44.67 -20.44
CA GLU A 289 2.11 45.37 -21.72
C GLU A 289 2.48 44.40 -22.85
N SER A 290 3.12 43.26 -22.54
CA SER A 290 3.63 42.28 -23.51
C SER A 290 2.91 40.92 -23.50
N ASN A 291 1.98 40.71 -22.55
CA ASN A 291 1.38 39.42 -22.18
C ASN A 291 2.36 38.34 -21.69
N SER A 292 3.67 38.60 -21.69
CA SER A 292 4.69 37.57 -21.41
C SER A 292 4.85 37.30 -19.92
N TRP A 293 5.06 36.04 -19.56
CA TRP A 293 5.23 35.59 -18.18
C TRP A 293 6.71 35.43 -17.84
N SER A 294 7.11 35.88 -16.64
CA SER A 294 8.51 35.81 -16.22
C SER A 294 8.67 35.46 -14.75
N SER A 295 9.72 34.68 -14.45
CA SER A 295 10.02 34.20 -13.09
C SER A 295 10.38 35.37 -12.17
N ALA A 296 9.52 35.68 -11.20
CA ALA A 296 9.71 36.74 -10.23
C ALA A 296 10.53 36.30 -9.01
N MET A 297 10.30 35.08 -8.50
CA MET A 297 10.83 34.63 -7.21
C MET A 297 10.91 33.10 -7.12
N LEU A 298 11.86 32.60 -6.32
CA LEU A 298 11.96 31.20 -5.91
C LEU A 298 11.65 31.09 -4.41
N LEU A 299 10.63 30.29 -4.07
CA LEU A 299 10.28 29.89 -2.70
C LEU A 299 10.97 28.56 -2.37
N LEU A 300 11.40 28.44 -1.11
CA LEU A 300 12.14 27.29 -0.60
C LEU A 300 11.72 26.98 0.86
N PRO A 301 11.74 25.70 1.27
CA PRO A 301 11.40 25.29 2.63
C PRO A 301 12.23 26.03 3.69
N PHE A 302 11.68 26.12 4.90
CA PHE A 302 12.36 26.72 6.05
C PHE A 302 12.32 25.81 7.27
N SER A 303 13.26 24.88 7.30
CA SER A 303 13.55 24.03 8.45
C SER A 303 15.06 23.93 8.65
N ALA A 304 15.50 23.55 9.85
CA ALA A 304 16.88 23.12 10.10
C ALA A 304 17.24 21.80 9.38
N THR A 305 16.24 21.02 8.94
CA THR A 305 16.40 19.69 8.33
C THR A 305 16.18 19.64 6.81
N SER A 306 15.70 20.72 6.18
CA SER A 306 15.30 20.75 4.75
C SER A 306 14.50 19.51 4.31
N PRO A 307 13.30 19.27 4.88
CA PRO A 307 12.51 18.08 4.59
C PRO A 307 12.19 17.98 3.09
N PRO A 308 12.22 16.77 2.51
CA PRO A 308 12.05 16.61 1.08
C PRO A 308 10.59 16.78 0.62
N GLY A 309 10.44 17.11 -0.68
CA GLY A 309 9.14 17.20 -1.35
C GLY A 309 8.42 18.55 -1.21
N PHE A 310 9.08 19.65 -0.81
CA PHE A 310 8.45 20.98 -0.85
C PHE A 310 8.00 21.29 -2.29
N GLY A 311 6.75 21.69 -2.48
CA GLY A 311 6.21 21.93 -3.81
C GLY A 311 5.83 20.65 -4.54
N THR A 312 5.54 19.56 -3.82
CA THR A 312 4.69 18.48 -4.35
C THR A 312 3.35 19.07 -4.75
N ASP A 313 2.72 19.81 -3.84
CA ASP A 313 1.51 20.58 -4.10
C ASP A 313 1.59 22.02 -3.55
N ILE A 314 0.77 22.91 -4.10
CA ILE A 314 0.84 24.37 -3.94
C ILE A 314 -0.52 25.05 -4.11
N ALA A 315 -0.80 26.10 -3.34
CA ALA A 315 -2.02 26.92 -3.50
C ALA A 315 -1.83 28.40 -3.13
N LEU A 316 -2.61 29.29 -3.77
CA LEU A 316 -2.53 30.76 -3.74
C LEU A 316 -3.73 31.38 -3.03
N GLY A 317 -3.68 31.41 -1.69
CA GLY A 317 -4.68 32.04 -0.82
C GLY A 317 -4.59 33.57 -0.81
N GLY A 318 -4.73 34.24 -1.96
CA GLY A 318 -4.71 35.70 -2.08
C GLY A 318 -3.36 36.33 -1.73
N ASN A 319 -3.21 36.73 -0.47
CA ASN A 319 -1.95 37.26 0.06
C ASN A 319 -1.07 36.14 0.66
N GLU A 320 -1.41 34.87 0.50
CA GLU A 320 -0.62 33.75 1.02
C GLU A 320 -0.26 32.73 -0.06
N VAL A 321 0.90 32.09 0.10
CA VAL A 321 1.30 30.89 -0.63
C VAL A 321 1.38 29.75 0.37
N TRP A 322 0.71 28.65 0.07
CA TRP A 322 0.80 27.39 0.79
C TRP A 322 1.53 26.36 -0.07
N SER A 323 2.35 25.51 0.55
CA SER A 323 3.04 24.44 -0.16
C SER A 323 3.32 23.24 0.73
N GLY A 324 3.01 22.05 0.21
CA GLY A 324 3.17 20.77 0.89
C GLY A 324 4.59 20.21 0.79
N ALA A 325 5.03 19.50 1.83
CA ALA A 325 6.30 18.77 1.91
C ALA A 325 6.10 17.37 2.53
N PRO A 326 5.32 16.47 1.87
CA PRO A 326 4.79 15.24 2.47
C PRO A 326 5.85 14.19 2.82
N LEU A 327 7.03 14.27 2.21
CA LEU A 327 8.15 13.35 2.49
C LEU A 327 8.97 13.81 3.71
N GLY A 328 8.56 14.91 4.35
CA GLY A 328 9.16 15.45 5.56
C GLY A 328 9.09 14.54 6.78
N ALA A 329 10.03 14.74 7.70
CA ALA A 329 10.10 14.08 9.02
C ALA A 329 9.91 12.54 9.00
N GLY A 330 10.38 11.87 7.93
CA GLY A 330 10.27 10.41 7.79
C GLY A 330 8.89 9.93 7.34
N PHE A 331 8.25 10.71 6.45
CA PHE A 331 6.90 10.53 5.89
C PHE A 331 5.71 10.98 6.77
N GLN A 332 5.96 11.72 7.87
CA GLN A 332 4.88 12.46 8.56
C GLN A 332 4.34 13.60 7.68
N GLY A 333 5.21 14.26 6.91
CA GLY A 333 4.87 15.42 6.09
C GLY A 333 5.03 16.77 6.80
N GLY A 334 4.31 17.78 6.31
CA GLY A 334 4.40 19.17 6.77
C GLY A 334 3.96 20.17 5.69
N VAL A 335 3.35 21.29 6.10
CA VAL A 335 2.95 22.38 5.19
C VAL A 335 3.70 23.66 5.51
N TYR A 336 4.10 24.39 4.47
CA TYR A 336 4.82 25.65 4.55
C TYR A 336 3.96 26.81 4.06
N ARG A 337 3.82 27.84 4.89
CA ARG A 337 3.04 29.05 4.60
C ARG A 337 3.95 30.27 4.46
N PHE A 338 3.73 31.05 3.42
CA PHE A 338 4.39 32.33 3.14
C PHE A 338 3.31 33.41 3.00
N ALA A 339 3.57 34.61 3.53
CA ALA A 339 2.63 35.73 3.49
C ALA A 339 3.24 36.92 2.74
N LYS A 340 2.43 37.57 1.89
CA LYS A 340 2.81 38.69 1.03
C LYS A 340 3.02 39.97 1.86
N GLY A 341 4.19 40.59 1.71
CA GLY A 341 4.53 41.86 2.33
C GLY A 341 3.94 43.07 1.60
N GLU A 342 4.07 44.25 2.21
CA GLU A 342 3.70 45.54 1.59
C GLU A 342 4.51 45.85 0.31
N ASP A 343 5.64 45.16 0.11
CA ASP A 343 6.50 45.22 -1.08
C ASP A 343 6.13 44.20 -2.17
N GLY A 344 5.09 43.38 -1.94
CA GLY A 344 4.64 42.32 -2.85
C GLY A 344 5.43 41.02 -2.75
N ALA A 345 6.52 40.96 -1.97
CA ALA A 345 7.31 39.74 -1.81
C ALA A 345 6.72 38.82 -0.74
N TYR A 346 6.74 37.50 -0.97
CA TYR A 346 6.22 36.54 0.01
C TYR A 346 7.30 36.18 1.04
N ALA A 347 7.07 36.59 2.30
CA ALA A 347 7.93 36.30 3.44
C ALA A 347 7.55 34.96 4.09
N LYS A 348 8.56 34.27 4.63
CA LYS A 348 8.40 33.01 5.39
C LYS A 348 7.57 33.27 6.65
N SER A 349 6.38 32.65 6.75
CA SER A 349 5.42 32.89 7.84
C SER A 349 5.52 31.82 8.91
N MET A 350 5.05 30.59 8.64
CA MET A 350 5.12 29.47 9.58
C MET A 350 5.12 28.11 8.87
N MET A 351 5.57 27.09 9.59
CA MET A 351 5.26 25.69 9.29
C MET A 351 3.94 25.34 9.98
N ILE A 352 3.11 24.54 9.31
CA ILE A 352 1.87 23.98 9.83
C ILE A 352 2.09 22.47 10.02
N SER A 353 1.62 21.98 11.17
CA SER A 353 1.66 20.57 11.60
C SER A 353 0.54 20.35 12.59
N LEU A 354 -0.09 19.18 12.57
CA LEU A 354 -1.04 18.76 13.61
C LEU A 354 -0.25 18.15 14.79
N PRO A 355 -0.79 18.16 16.03
CA PRO A 355 -0.13 17.55 17.18
C PRO A 355 0.00 16.02 17.04
N ASP A 356 -0.96 15.39 16.35
CA ASP A 356 -1.15 13.95 16.32
C ASP A 356 -0.73 13.31 14.96
N LEU A 357 0.25 13.91 14.26
CA LEU A 357 0.76 13.35 12.99
C LEU A 357 1.59 12.08 13.19
N GLU A 358 1.14 10.96 12.65
CA GLU A 358 1.85 9.69 12.69
C GLU A 358 2.89 9.55 11.57
N ARG A 359 3.83 8.63 11.77
CA ARG A 359 4.94 8.39 10.83
C ARG A 359 4.47 7.57 9.63
N GLY A 360 3.79 8.25 8.72
CA GLY A 360 3.36 7.70 7.45
C GLY A 360 2.36 8.56 6.71
N ASP A 361 1.66 9.46 7.42
CA ASP A 361 0.48 10.23 6.99
C ASP A 361 0.59 10.99 5.66
N LEU A 362 1.80 11.35 5.24
CA LEU A 362 2.07 12.23 4.09
C LEU A 362 1.32 13.58 4.17
N PHE A 363 1.28 14.21 5.36
CA PHE A 363 0.59 15.49 5.55
C PHE A 363 1.07 16.56 4.57
N GLY A 364 0.15 17.14 3.80
CA GLY A 364 0.47 18.08 2.72
C GLY A 364 0.90 17.40 1.43
N GLN A 365 0.41 16.19 1.15
CA GLN A 365 0.55 15.56 -0.17
C GLN A 365 -0.39 16.18 -1.21
N THR A 366 -1.55 16.67 -0.78
CA THR A 366 -2.38 17.66 -1.48
C THR A 366 -2.91 18.73 -0.50
N LEU A 367 -3.23 19.92 -1.00
CA LEU A 367 -3.82 21.02 -0.23
C LEU A 367 -4.56 22.04 -1.12
N ASP A 368 -5.43 22.86 -0.50
CA ASP A 368 -6.00 24.06 -1.12
C ASP A 368 -6.26 25.15 -0.04
N VAL A 369 -6.34 26.41 -0.44
CA VAL A 369 -6.67 27.55 0.43
C VAL A 369 -7.49 28.62 -0.30
N SER A 370 -8.71 28.84 0.17
CA SER A 370 -9.65 29.80 -0.41
C SER A 370 -10.33 30.65 0.66
N GLY A 371 -10.20 31.97 0.55
CA GLY A 371 -10.82 32.93 1.46
C GLY A 371 -10.32 32.81 2.90
N HIS A 372 -11.09 32.11 3.74
CA HIS A 372 -10.81 31.88 5.16
C HIS A 372 -10.74 30.39 5.54
N ILE A 373 -10.77 29.49 4.54
CA ILE A 373 -10.69 28.04 4.69
C ILE A 373 -9.40 27.56 4.01
N ALA A 374 -8.72 26.60 4.61
CA ALA A 374 -7.64 25.84 3.99
C ALA A 374 -7.78 24.36 4.33
N VAL A 375 -7.52 23.49 3.36
CA VAL A 375 -7.62 22.03 3.51
C VAL A 375 -6.29 21.38 3.18
N VAL A 376 -5.94 20.33 3.93
CA VAL A 376 -4.68 19.61 3.75
C VAL A 376 -4.92 18.11 3.94
N ALA A 377 -4.52 17.30 2.96
CA ALA A 377 -4.64 15.86 3.05
C ALA A 377 -3.57 15.23 3.96
N LEU A 378 -3.98 14.14 4.61
CA LEU A 378 -3.16 13.11 5.25
C LEU A 378 -3.48 11.81 4.50
N ASN A 379 -3.01 11.63 3.26
CA ASN A 379 -3.42 10.52 2.39
C ASN A 379 -3.08 9.12 2.95
N ARG A 380 -2.31 9.02 4.03
CA ARG A 380 -1.97 7.78 4.72
C ARG A 380 -2.39 7.68 6.18
N ALA A 381 -3.08 8.69 6.71
CA ALA A 381 -3.80 8.52 7.97
C ALA A 381 -4.81 7.36 7.84
N ASP A 382 -5.20 6.77 8.98
CA ASP A 382 -6.07 5.58 9.03
C ASP A 382 -5.51 4.46 8.14
N PHE A 383 -4.22 4.14 8.33
CA PHE A 383 -3.47 3.06 7.65
C PHE A 383 -3.49 3.08 6.10
N GLY A 384 -3.87 4.20 5.48
CA GLY A 384 -3.99 4.33 4.02
C GLY A 384 -5.38 4.72 3.52
N ALA A 385 -6.41 4.73 4.39
CA ALA A 385 -7.74 5.20 4.00
C ALA A 385 -7.81 6.73 3.82
N GLY A 386 -6.84 7.49 4.36
CA GLY A 386 -6.65 8.92 4.10
C GLY A 386 -7.59 9.83 4.90
N ALA A 387 -7.17 11.06 5.19
CA ALA A 387 -7.97 12.04 5.92
C ALA A 387 -7.71 13.47 5.42
N VAL A 388 -8.56 14.42 5.76
CA VAL A 388 -8.41 15.83 5.35
C VAL A 388 -8.57 16.74 6.55
N ALA A 389 -7.49 17.42 6.96
CA ALA A 389 -7.53 18.41 8.01
C ALA A 389 -8.02 19.76 7.47
N VAL A 390 -9.03 20.32 8.12
CA VAL A 390 -9.62 21.62 7.80
C VAL A 390 -9.05 22.67 8.75
N PHE A 391 -8.58 23.78 8.19
CA PHE A 391 -8.10 24.94 8.91
C PHE A 391 -8.98 26.14 8.58
N GLU A 392 -9.33 26.91 9.60
CA GLU A 392 -10.13 28.13 9.47
C GLU A 392 -9.32 29.34 9.94
N HIS A 393 -9.44 30.48 9.25
CA HIS A 393 -8.74 31.71 9.58
C HIS A 393 -9.62 32.63 10.44
N SER A 394 -9.23 32.81 11.70
CA SER A 394 -9.96 33.63 12.68
C SER A 394 -10.01 35.14 12.36
N GLU A 395 -11.09 35.82 12.77
CA GLU A 395 -11.20 37.29 12.68
C GLU A 395 -10.12 38.04 13.48
N GLU A 396 -9.61 37.44 14.57
CA GLU A 396 -8.52 38.02 15.38
C GLU A 396 -7.12 37.84 14.74
N GLY A 397 -7.02 37.01 13.68
CA GLY A 397 -5.83 36.82 12.86
C GLY A 397 -5.08 35.53 13.18
N GLY A 398 -5.08 34.59 12.23
CA GLY A 398 -4.35 33.33 12.29
C GLY A 398 -5.21 32.12 11.95
N TRP A 399 -4.56 31.11 11.38
CA TRP A 399 -5.13 29.82 11.01
C TRP A 399 -5.14 28.86 12.20
N THR A 400 -6.28 28.18 12.42
CA THR A 400 -6.46 27.15 13.43
C THR A 400 -7.07 25.90 12.81
N HIS A 401 -6.60 24.71 13.21
CA HIS A 401 -7.25 23.44 12.88
C HIS A 401 -8.66 23.43 13.50
N SER A 402 -9.67 23.14 12.68
CA SER A 402 -11.09 23.14 13.04
C SER A 402 -11.60 21.71 13.22
N THR A 403 -11.37 20.86 12.22
CA THR A 403 -11.78 19.46 12.23
C THR A 403 -10.95 18.61 11.26
N THR A 404 -11.13 17.29 11.27
CA THR A 404 -10.54 16.36 10.30
C THR A 404 -11.65 15.53 9.68
N LEU A 405 -11.87 15.71 8.37
CA LEU A 405 -12.83 14.97 7.56
C LEU A 405 -12.27 13.59 7.19
N ARG A 406 -13.16 12.61 7.01
CA ARG A 406 -12.86 11.21 6.65
C ARG A 406 -14.00 10.67 5.78
N SER A 407 -13.74 9.71 4.89
CA SER A 407 -14.82 8.95 4.25
C SER A 407 -15.50 8.00 5.25
N PRO A 408 -16.79 7.64 5.05
CA PRO A 408 -17.44 6.60 5.84
C PRO A 408 -16.69 5.26 5.75
N ALA A 409 -16.67 4.48 6.83
CA ALA A 409 -16.08 3.14 6.81
C ALA A 409 -16.76 2.26 5.73
N GLY A 410 -15.97 1.84 4.74
CA GLY A 410 -16.44 1.11 3.56
C GLY A 410 -16.54 -0.39 3.76
N GLY A 411 -16.38 -1.13 2.65
CA GLY A 411 -16.37 -2.58 2.64
C GLY A 411 -17.71 -3.24 2.34
N LEU A 412 -17.66 -4.58 2.40
CA LEU A 412 -18.77 -5.52 2.26
C LEU A 412 -19.66 -5.53 3.52
N GLU A 413 -20.81 -6.21 3.43
CA GLU A 413 -21.73 -6.42 4.55
C GLU A 413 -21.54 -7.79 5.20
N ALA A 414 -21.86 -7.91 6.48
CA ALA A 414 -21.77 -9.16 7.22
C ALA A 414 -22.80 -10.21 6.75
N VAL A 415 -22.41 -11.48 6.81
CA VAL A 415 -23.27 -12.64 6.52
C VAL A 415 -23.27 -13.54 7.74
N THR A 416 -24.41 -13.63 8.43
CA THR A 416 -24.62 -14.48 9.61
C THR A 416 -26.07 -14.98 9.65
N GLY A 417 -26.34 -15.98 10.49
CA GLY A 417 -27.66 -16.58 10.71
C GLY A 417 -28.01 -17.69 9.72
N ASP A 418 -27.80 -17.47 8.42
CA ASP A 418 -28.04 -18.43 7.34
C ASP A 418 -26.75 -18.69 6.55
N MET A 419 -26.35 -19.96 6.42
CA MET A 419 -25.23 -20.42 5.60
C MET A 419 -25.49 -20.15 4.10
N VAL A 420 -24.46 -19.71 3.37
CA VAL A 420 -24.52 -19.52 1.92
C VAL A 420 -23.88 -20.73 1.22
N ASP A 421 -24.75 -21.60 0.69
CA ASP A 421 -24.37 -22.74 -0.15
C ASP A 421 -23.59 -22.28 -1.39
N CYS A 422 -22.34 -22.75 -1.52
CA CYS A 422 -21.58 -22.63 -2.76
C CYS A 422 -22.29 -23.41 -3.88
N SER A 423 -22.84 -22.69 -4.85
CA SER A 423 -23.73 -23.23 -5.88
C SER A 423 -23.59 -22.48 -7.21
N GLU A 424 -23.64 -23.22 -8.32
CA GLU A 424 -23.38 -22.72 -9.68
C GLU A 424 -22.05 -21.97 -9.89
N GLY A 425 -21.10 -22.09 -8.94
CA GLY A 425 -19.77 -21.48 -8.96
C GLY A 425 -19.58 -20.30 -8.01
N SER A 426 -20.59 -19.92 -7.21
CA SER A 426 -20.45 -18.81 -6.25
C SER A 426 -21.17 -19.01 -4.92
N ALA A 427 -20.75 -18.22 -3.93
CA ALA A 427 -21.38 -18.07 -2.62
C ALA A 427 -21.62 -16.57 -2.36
N GLY A 428 -22.77 -16.06 -2.80
CA GLY A 428 -23.03 -14.62 -2.79
C GLY A 428 -22.27 -13.92 -3.91
N VAL A 429 -21.30 -13.06 -3.55
CA VAL A 429 -20.39 -12.39 -4.51
C VAL A 429 -19.08 -13.14 -4.74
N PHE A 430 -18.74 -14.09 -3.87
CA PHE A 430 -17.47 -14.81 -3.87
C PHE A 430 -17.50 -16.01 -4.82
N SER A 431 -16.40 -16.26 -5.54
CA SER A 431 -16.23 -17.43 -6.41
C SER A 431 -15.85 -18.66 -5.57
N CYS A 432 -16.35 -19.85 -5.90
CA CYS A 432 -16.08 -21.04 -5.09
C CYS A 432 -16.30 -22.36 -5.86
N ASP A 433 -15.65 -23.43 -5.39
CA ASP A 433 -16.09 -24.81 -5.61
C ASP A 433 -15.92 -25.65 -4.34
N MET A 434 -16.87 -26.54 -4.07
CA MET A 434 -16.82 -27.51 -2.95
C MET A 434 -16.51 -26.94 -1.55
N VAL A 435 -16.67 -25.63 -1.32
CA VAL A 435 -16.49 -24.95 -0.02
C VAL A 435 -17.64 -23.95 0.21
N ASP A 436 -18.41 -24.13 1.27
CA ASP A 436 -19.50 -23.22 1.67
C ASP A 436 -19.03 -22.10 2.58
N MET A 437 -19.74 -20.98 2.56
CA MET A 437 -19.58 -19.89 3.53
C MET A 437 -20.62 -20.03 4.65
N LEU A 438 -20.16 -20.37 5.86
CA LEU A 438 -21.01 -20.47 7.05
C LEU A 438 -21.35 -19.08 7.59
N ALA A 439 -20.38 -18.18 7.58
CA ALA A 439 -20.52 -16.76 7.91
C ALA A 439 -19.35 -15.93 7.34
N PHE A 440 -19.53 -14.61 7.29
CA PHE A 440 -18.50 -13.63 6.97
C PHE A 440 -18.67 -12.38 7.86
N LEU A 441 -17.59 -11.93 8.48
CA LEU A 441 -17.54 -10.71 9.28
C LEU A 441 -16.55 -9.72 8.65
N PRO A 442 -17.01 -8.59 8.07
CA PRO A 442 -16.10 -7.56 7.58
C PRO A 442 -15.33 -6.93 8.76
N ILE A 443 -14.18 -6.32 8.48
CA ILE A 443 -13.18 -5.91 9.50
C ILE A 443 -13.79 -5.12 10.69
N ARG A 444 -14.79 -4.28 10.44
CA ARG A 444 -15.53 -3.52 11.46
C ARG A 444 -16.27 -4.39 12.49
N GLU A 445 -16.79 -5.55 12.10
CA GLU A 445 -17.53 -6.47 12.98
C GLU A 445 -16.58 -7.35 13.83
N VAL A 446 -15.31 -7.47 13.44
CA VAL A 446 -14.22 -7.96 14.31
C VAL A 446 -13.47 -6.81 15.01
N GLY A 447 -14.06 -5.62 15.02
CA GLY A 447 -13.61 -4.46 15.80
C GLY A 447 -12.36 -3.74 15.32
N GLY A 448 -11.97 -3.91 14.04
CA GLY A 448 -10.98 -3.03 13.41
C GLY A 448 -11.62 -1.70 12.98
N GLU A 449 -10.91 -0.60 13.22
CA GLU A 449 -11.36 0.74 12.81
C GLU A 449 -11.13 1.01 11.30
N ARG A 450 -11.43 2.24 10.85
CA ARG A 450 -11.27 2.65 9.44
C ARG A 450 -9.83 2.39 8.95
N GLY A 451 -9.70 1.68 7.84
CA GLY A 451 -8.43 1.35 7.21
C GLY A 451 -7.59 0.27 7.91
N VAL A 452 -8.00 -0.22 9.09
CA VAL A 452 -7.38 -1.42 9.69
C VAL A 452 -7.50 -2.59 8.71
N GLN A 453 -6.42 -3.34 8.56
CA GLN A 453 -6.36 -4.57 7.76
C GLN A 453 -6.19 -5.79 8.68
N LEU A 454 -6.52 -6.98 8.17
CA LEU A 454 -6.26 -8.26 8.83
C LEU A 454 -4.93 -8.86 8.37
N ASN A 455 -4.36 -9.74 9.21
CA ASN A 455 -3.16 -10.53 8.89
C ASN A 455 -3.29 -11.97 9.40
N ASP A 456 -2.35 -12.53 10.19
CA ASP A 456 -2.40 -13.96 10.54
C ASP A 456 -3.66 -14.34 11.34
N ILE A 457 -4.06 -15.61 11.22
CA ILE A 457 -5.19 -16.18 11.92
C ILE A 457 -4.81 -17.50 12.56
N TRP A 458 -5.21 -17.67 13.82
CA TRP A 458 -5.08 -18.94 14.53
C TRP A 458 -6.39 -19.34 15.19
N GLY A 459 -6.48 -20.58 15.65
CA GLY A 459 -7.63 -21.11 16.36
C GLY A 459 -7.26 -21.71 17.70
N TRP A 460 -8.22 -21.71 18.62
CA TRP A 460 -8.15 -22.43 19.89
C TRP A 460 -9.47 -23.11 20.19
N THR A 461 -9.42 -24.42 20.45
CA THR A 461 -10.54 -25.16 21.03
C THR A 461 -10.31 -25.29 22.54
N ASP A 462 -11.22 -24.73 23.34
CA ASP A 462 -11.14 -24.78 24.79
C ASP A 462 -11.37 -26.21 25.32
N PRO A 463 -10.37 -26.88 25.92
CA PRO A 463 -10.48 -28.27 26.36
C PRO A 463 -11.44 -28.49 27.54
N GLU A 464 -11.93 -27.43 28.21
CA GLU A 464 -12.95 -27.55 29.27
C GLU A 464 -14.39 -27.39 28.76
N SER A 465 -14.61 -26.59 27.72
CA SER A 465 -15.97 -26.26 27.24
C SER A 465 -16.30 -26.78 25.83
N GLY A 466 -15.30 -27.12 25.02
CA GLY A 466 -15.48 -27.48 23.61
C GLY A 466 -15.87 -26.29 22.74
N ARG A 467 -15.66 -25.04 23.21
CA ARG A 467 -15.85 -23.83 22.40
C ARG A 467 -14.65 -23.60 21.50
N GLU A 468 -14.91 -23.21 20.26
CA GLU A 468 -13.93 -22.92 19.22
C GLU A 468 -13.83 -21.40 19.05
N TYR A 469 -12.62 -20.85 19.10
CA TYR A 469 -12.37 -19.41 19.00
C TYR A 469 -11.34 -19.12 17.90
N ALA A 470 -11.65 -18.17 17.03
CA ALA A 470 -10.70 -17.59 16.09
C ALA A 470 -9.94 -16.43 16.75
N LEU A 471 -8.62 -16.44 16.61
CA LEU A 471 -7.69 -15.39 17.02
C LEU A 471 -7.25 -14.68 15.74
N VAL A 472 -7.81 -13.49 15.48
CA VAL A 472 -7.66 -12.79 14.21
C VAL A 472 -6.73 -11.60 14.37
N GLY A 473 -5.55 -11.68 13.78
CA GLY A 473 -4.57 -10.60 13.76
C GLY A 473 -5.07 -9.40 12.98
N ARG A 474 -4.74 -8.20 13.48
CA ARG A 474 -5.00 -6.92 12.85
C ARG A 474 -3.75 -6.04 12.89
N VAL A 475 -3.76 -4.98 12.08
CA VAL A 475 -2.72 -3.92 12.12
C VAL A 475 -2.56 -3.30 13.52
N ASP A 476 -3.67 -3.09 14.23
CA ASP A 476 -3.77 -2.39 15.51
C ASP A 476 -3.78 -3.30 16.76
N GLY A 477 -4.00 -4.61 16.61
CA GLY A 477 -4.10 -5.56 17.72
C GLY A 477 -4.50 -6.97 17.30
N THR A 478 -5.13 -7.72 18.20
CA THR A 478 -5.64 -9.08 17.97
C THR A 478 -7.11 -9.17 18.40
N SER A 479 -7.96 -9.75 17.57
CA SER A 479 -9.40 -9.91 17.81
C SER A 479 -9.71 -11.34 18.25
N PHE A 480 -10.65 -11.50 19.20
CA PHE A 480 -11.13 -12.81 19.63
C PHE A 480 -12.59 -12.99 19.23
N VAL A 481 -12.87 -14.02 18.43
CA VAL A 481 -14.21 -14.33 17.91
C VAL A 481 -14.58 -15.76 18.31
N ASP A 482 -15.70 -15.95 19.01
CA ASP A 482 -16.28 -17.27 19.22
C ASP A 482 -16.91 -17.76 17.91
N VAL A 483 -16.49 -18.92 17.43
CA VAL A 483 -16.97 -19.58 16.20
C VAL A 483 -17.64 -20.94 16.49
N THR A 484 -17.97 -21.23 17.76
CA THR A 484 -18.62 -22.49 18.19
C THR A 484 -20.01 -22.69 17.56
N ASP A 485 -20.72 -21.60 17.28
CA ASP A 485 -21.77 -21.57 16.26
C ASP A 485 -21.20 -20.82 15.03
N PRO A 486 -20.65 -21.53 14.04
CA PRO A 486 -19.92 -20.91 12.95
C PRO A 486 -20.82 -20.19 11.94
N SER A 487 -22.15 -20.28 12.08
CA SER A 487 -23.11 -19.44 11.33
C SER A 487 -23.53 -18.19 12.12
N ASN A 488 -23.26 -18.14 13.42
CA ASN A 488 -23.51 -16.99 14.30
C ASN A 488 -22.25 -16.61 15.11
N PRO A 489 -21.11 -16.32 14.44
CA PRO A 489 -19.87 -15.98 15.13
C PRO A 489 -20.00 -14.70 15.96
N VAL A 490 -19.38 -14.67 17.14
CA VAL A 490 -19.50 -13.57 18.12
C VAL A 490 -18.14 -12.95 18.42
N TYR A 491 -17.94 -11.71 17.98
CA TYR A 491 -16.76 -10.92 18.38
C TYR A 491 -16.83 -10.57 19.88
N LEU A 492 -15.89 -11.11 20.65
CA LEU A 492 -15.85 -10.99 22.11
C LEU A 492 -15.11 -9.73 22.57
N GLY A 493 -14.09 -9.32 21.81
CA GLY A 493 -13.18 -8.25 22.21
C GLY A 493 -11.80 -8.35 21.55
N ASN A 494 -10.92 -7.41 21.89
CA ASN A 494 -9.56 -7.32 21.34
C ASN A 494 -8.50 -7.20 22.43
N LEU A 495 -7.30 -7.71 22.14
CA LEU A 495 -6.06 -7.30 22.80
C LEU A 495 -5.39 -6.24 21.91
N PRO A 496 -5.22 -4.99 22.37
CA PRO A 496 -4.45 -4.00 21.62
C PRO A 496 -2.99 -4.41 21.45
N LYS A 497 -2.35 -3.93 20.37
CA LYS A 497 -0.88 -3.96 20.25
C LYS A 497 -0.21 -3.28 21.45
N THR A 498 1.00 -3.72 21.78
CA THR A 498 1.86 -3.16 22.84
C THR A 498 1.87 -1.62 22.86
N GLU A 499 1.70 -1.00 24.03
CA GLU A 499 1.57 0.46 24.17
C GLU A 499 2.79 1.19 23.56
N GLY A 500 2.55 2.30 22.85
CA GLY A 500 3.59 3.09 22.20
C GLY A 500 4.17 2.52 20.89
N THR A 501 3.82 1.30 20.50
CA THR A 501 4.22 0.73 19.20
C THR A 501 3.38 1.26 18.02
N PRO A 502 3.91 1.32 16.79
CA PRO A 502 3.11 1.60 15.59
C PRO A 502 2.24 0.39 15.23
N GLY A 503 1.22 0.61 14.40
CA GLY A 503 0.50 -0.50 13.75
C GLY A 503 1.42 -1.32 12.83
N ALA A 504 1.14 -2.62 12.69
CA ALA A 504 2.00 -3.57 11.98
C ALA A 504 1.19 -4.48 11.05
N VAL A 505 1.44 -4.39 9.74
CA VAL A 505 0.74 -5.24 8.74
C VAL A 505 1.12 -6.71 8.85
N TRP A 506 2.32 -7.04 9.34
CA TRP A 506 2.66 -8.41 9.76
C TRP A 506 2.51 -8.53 11.28
N ARG A 507 1.64 -9.46 11.68
CA ARG A 507 1.46 -9.96 13.05
C ARG A 507 1.18 -11.45 12.92
N ASP A 508 1.72 -12.22 13.85
CA ASP A 508 1.61 -13.67 13.86
C ASP A 508 1.18 -14.16 15.25
N ILE A 509 0.33 -15.19 15.28
CA ILE A 509 -0.32 -15.68 16.49
C ILE A 509 -0.20 -17.21 16.55
N LYS A 510 0.34 -17.78 17.63
CA LYS A 510 0.24 -19.22 17.91
C LYS A 510 -0.15 -19.46 19.37
N VAL A 511 -0.64 -20.67 19.67
CA VAL A 511 -1.22 -21.02 20.98
C VAL A 511 -0.50 -22.22 21.61
N TYR A 512 -0.25 -22.13 22.91
CA TYR A 512 0.22 -23.24 23.74
C TYR A 512 -0.71 -23.41 24.95
N LYS A 513 -1.29 -24.62 25.09
CA LYS A 513 -2.32 -24.98 26.08
C LYS A 513 -3.57 -24.09 25.99
N ASP A 514 -3.55 -23.00 26.72
CA ASP A 514 -4.61 -22.04 27.03
C ASP A 514 -4.11 -20.59 26.93
N HIS A 515 -2.91 -20.37 26.39
CA HIS A 515 -2.32 -19.05 26.19
C HIS A 515 -1.94 -18.82 24.72
N ALA A 516 -2.31 -17.66 24.19
CA ALA A 516 -1.82 -17.15 22.90
C ALA A 516 -0.51 -16.38 23.09
N PHE A 517 0.37 -16.48 22.10
CA PHE A 517 1.63 -15.75 21.99
C PHE A 517 1.63 -14.99 20.67
N ILE A 518 1.87 -13.68 20.72
CA ILE A 518 1.60 -12.76 19.61
C ILE A 518 2.83 -11.90 19.35
N VAL A 519 3.33 -11.89 18.12
CA VAL A 519 4.45 -11.04 17.66
C VAL A 519 4.02 -10.11 16.54
N ALA A 520 4.76 -9.03 16.32
CA ALA A 520 4.51 -8.10 15.21
C ALA A 520 5.79 -7.53 14.60
N ASP A 521 5.77 -7.35 13.28
CA ASP A 521 6.95 -6.96 12.52
C ASP A 521 6.98 -5.46 12.17
N ALA A 522 8.18 -4.89 12.11
CA ALA A 522 8.45 -3.45 12.08
C ALA A 522 7.87 -2.66 13.28
N ALA A 523 7.29 -3.35 14.27
CA ALA A 523 6.53 -2.82 15.39
C ALA A 523 7.36 -2.18 16.52
N GLN A 524 8.62 -1.80 16.24
CA GLN A 524 9.57 -1.23 17.21
C GLN A 524 9.79 -2.13 18.43
N GLU A 525 9.35 -1.74 19.63
CA GLU A 525 9.56 -2.44 20.92
C GLU A 525 8.29 -3.19 21.33
N HIS A 526 7.78 -4.06 20.45
CA HIS A 526 6.51 -4.79 20.63
C HIS A 526 6.60 -6.01 21.54
N GLY A 527 7.74 -6.69 21.58
CA GLY A 527 7.88 -7.93 22.35
C GLY A 527 7.04 -9.09 21.80
N VAL A 528 6.97 -10.15 22.59
CA VAL A 528 5.91 -11.18 22.49
C VAL A 528 4.86 -10.86 23.54
N GLN A 529 3.65 -10.53 23.11
CA GLN A 529 2.50 -10.41 24.01
C GLN A 529 1.98 -11.81 24.34
N VAL A 530 1.62 -12.07 25.60
CA VAL A 530 1.06 -13.36 26.04
C VAL A 530 -0.33 -13.15 26.65
N PHE A 531 -1.32 -13.93 26.23
CA PHE A 531 -2.71 -13.77 26.65
C PHE A 531 -3.38 -15.09 27.05
N ASP A 532 -3.86 -15.18 28.30
CA ASP A 532 -4.70 -16.26 28.82
C ASP A 532 -6.08 -16.27 28.14
N LEU A 533 -6.31 -17.29 27.30
CA LEU A 533 -7.52 -17.49 26.52
C LEU A 533 -8.68 -18.00 27.37
N THR A 534 -8.45 -18.49 28.60
CA THR A 534 -9.55 -18.90 29.51
C THR A 534 -10.42 -17.71 29.90
N GLN A 535 -9.91 -16.48 29.77
CA GLN A 535 -10.67 -15.23 29.91
C GLN A 535 -11.85 -15.14 28.91
N LEU A 536 -11.71 -15.72 27.72
CA LEU A 536 -12.76 -15.74 26.68
C LEU A 536 -14.01 -16.55 27.09
N ARG A 537 -13.89 -17.44 28.08
CA ARG A 537 -14.97 -18.31 28.53
C ARG A 537 -16.18 -17.56 29.10
N ASN A 538 -15.97 -16.41 29.75
CA ASN A 538 -17.00 -15.70 30.52
C ASN A 538 -17.04 -14.18 30.22
N VAL A 539 -16.83 -13.80 28.96
CA VAL A 539 -16.92 -12.40 28.51
C VAL A 539 -18.36 -11.89 28.69
N GLY A 540 -18.51 -10.69 29.27
CA GLY A 540 -19.78 -10.10 29.67
C GLY A 540 -20.27 -9.02 28.71
N ASP A 541 -20.05 -7.76 29.08
CA ASP A 541 -20.40 -6.59 28.26
C ASP A 541 -19.45 -6.48 27.05
N MET A 542 -19.78 -7.17 25.95
CA MET A 542 -19.00 -7.20 24.72
C MET A 542 -19.17 -5.92 23.86
N PRO A 543 -18.17 -5.53 23.05
CA PRO A 543 -16.82 -6.10 22.99
C PRO A 543 -15.93 -5.57 24.13
N VAL A 544 -15.04 -6.43 24.63
CA VAL A 544 -14.09 -6.10 25.70
C VAL A 544 -12.73 -5.66 25.12
N THR A 545 -12.10 -4.66 25.74
CA THR A 545 -10.65 -4.45 25.59
C THR A 545 -9.93 -5.26 26.66
N PHE A 546 -9.09 -6.18 26.23
CA PHE A 546 -8.29 -7.04 27.09
C PHE A 546 -6.91 -6.44 27.35
N GLU A 547 -6.31 -6.84 28.47
CA GLU A 547 -4.89 -6.59 28.80
C GLU A 547 -4.09 -7.88 28.58
N GLU A 548 -2.80 -7.76 28.30
CA GLU A 548 -1.90 -8.92 28.21
C GLU A 548 -1.64 -9.54 29.59
N THR A 549 -1.53 -10.87 29.63
CA THR A 549 -1.27 -11.65 30.85
C THR A 549 0.20 -11.61 31.25
N ALA A 550 1.09 -11.59 30.25
CA ALA A 550 2.52 -11.38 30.42
C ALA A 550 3.11 -10.75 29.15
N HIS A 551 4.29 -10.16 29.30
CA HIS A 551 5.06 -9.54 28.21
C HIS A 551 6.47 -10.11 28.20
N TYR A 552 7.02 -10.38 27.01
CA TYR A 552 8.40 -10.82 26.84
C TYR A 552 9.20 -9.82 25.98
N ASP A 553 10.15 -9.14 26.62
CA ASP A 553 10.98 -8.07 26.07
C ASP A 553 12.36 -8.54 25.55
N GLY A 554 12.61 -9.86 25.53
CA GLY A 554 13.88 -10.44 25.06
C GLY A 554 14.13 -10.30 23.54
N ILE A 555 13.10 -9.91 22.77
CA ILE A 555 13.11 -9.63 21.34
C ILE A 555 12.20 -8.42 21.08
N ASN A 556 12.63 -7.43 20.30
CA ASN A 556 11.85 -6.19 20.16
C ASN A 556 10.71 -6.30 19.11
N SER A 557 11.02 -6.79 17.91
CA SER A 557 10.05 -6.99 16.83
C SER A 557 10.46 -8.21 16.01
N ALA A 558 9.50 -8.97 15.50
CA ALA A 558 9.74 -10.23 14.82
C ALA A 558 8.67 -10.50 13.77
N HIS A 559 8.98 -11.36 12.81
CA HIS A 559 8.09 -11.63 11.70
C HIS A 559 6.98 -12.62 12.08
N ASN A 560 7.37 -13.72 12.69
CA ASN A 560 6.52 -14.89 12.94
C ASN A 560 6.94 -15.56 14.26
N ILE A 561 6.03 -16.30 14.91
CA ILE A 561 6.32 -17.10 16.10
C ILE A 561 5.82 -18.53 15.89
N VAL A 562 6.70 -19.51 16.06
CA VAL A 562 6.40 -20.93 15.86
C VAL A 562 6.37 -21.63 17.22
N ILE A 563 5.44 -22.56 17.47
CA ILE A 563 5.31 -23.24 18.77
C ILE A 563 5.33 -24.76 18.60
N ASN A 564 6.22 -25.43 19.31
CA ASN A 564 6.11 -26.87 19.55
C ASN A 564 5.26 -27.12 20.81
N THR A 565 4.05 -27.63 20.61
CA THR A 565 3.07 -27.87 21.67
C THR A 565 3.34 -29.13 22.50
N GLU A 566 4.22 -30.05 22.05
CA GLU A 566 4.63 -31.21 22.85
C GLU A 566 5.70 -30.81 23.89
N THR A 567 6.67 -30.00 23.49
CA THR A 567 7.84 -29.66 24.32
C THR A 567 7.64 -28.38 25.14
N GLY A 568 6.74 -27.48 24.71
CA GLY A 568 6.49 -26.19 25.37
C GLY A 568 7.57 -25.14 25.10
N PHE A 569 8.04 -25.08 23.86
CA PHE A 569 8.94 -24.03 23.38
C PHE A 569 8.29 -23.22 22.25
N ALA A 570 8.47 -21.90 22.31
CA ALA A 570 8.24 -21.01 21.19
C ALA A 570 9.57 -20.67 20.50
N TYR A 571 9.49 -20.36 19.23
CA TYR A 571 10.59 -20.05 18.33
C TYR A 571 10.19 -18.79 17.57
N VAL A 572 10.64 -17.63 18.05
CA VAL A 572 10.40 -16.35 17.38
C VAL A 572 11.39 -16.22 16.24
N VAL A 573 10.91 -15.89 15.04
CA VAL A 573 11.73 -15.84 13.80
C VAL A 573 11.60 -14.49 13.09
N GLY A 574 12.52 -14.22 12.16
CA GLY A 574 12.63 -12.94 11.46
C GLY A 574 13.00 -11.75 12.36
N GLY A 575 13.52 -12.02 13.56
CA GLY A 575 13.75 -11.04 14.62
C GLY A 575 14.59 -9.82 14.21
N ARG A 576 14.08 -8.61 14.47
CA ARG A 576 14.73 -7.33 14.17
C ARG A 576 14.41 -6.24 15.21
N ALA A 577 14.85 -5.01 14.94
CA ALA A 577 14.71 -3.81 15.77
C ALA A 577 15.36 -3.80 17.18
N GLY A 578 15.69 -4.94 17.79
CA GLY A 578 16.35 -5.02 19.10
C GLY A 578 16.17 -6.37 19.79
N GLY A 579 16.67 -6.48 21.02
CA GLY A 579 16.73 -7.74 21.76
C GLY A 579 17.77 -8.71 21.22
N GLU A 580 17.68 -9.98 21.63
CA GLU A 580 18.58 -11.05 21.18
C GLU A 580 18.06 -11.66 19.88
N THR A 581 18.30 -10.98 18.75
CA THR A 581 17.68 -11.34 17.46
C THR A 581 18.16 -12.67 16.86
N CYS A 582 19.18 -13.32 17.44
CA CYS A 582 19.82 -14.52 16.90
C CYS A 582 20.27 -14.40 15.42
N GLY A 583 20.42 -13.19 14.86
CA GLY A 583 20.71 -12.98 13.43
C GLY A 583 19.49 -13.02 12.48
N GLY A 584 18.28 -13.04 13.04
CA GLY A 584 17.00 -13.22 12.33
C GLY A 584 16.53 -14.68 12.24
N GLY A 585 17.30 -15.62 12.80
CA GLY A 585 16.95 -17.04 12.89
C GLY A 585 16.03 -17.37 14.05
N LEU A 586 16.19 -18.55 14.64
CA LEU A 586 15.36 -19.07 15.73
C LEU A 586 15.77 -18.47 17.09
N HIS A 587 14.93 -17.58 17.64
CA HIS A 587 14.99 -17.14 19.03
C HIS A 587 14.09 -18.03 19.90
N MET A 588 14.71 -18.87 20.72
CA MET A 588 14.02 -19.95 21.45
C MET A 588 13.59 -19.48 22.84
N ILE A 589 12.31 -19.68 23.17
CA ILE A 589 11.69 -19.29 24.44
C ILE A 589 11.07 -20.52 25.09
N ASN A 590 11.42 -20.81 26.33
CA ASN A 590 10.69 -21.77 27.16
C ASN A 590 9.39 -21.13 27.64
N ILE A 591 8.26 -21.74 27.27
CA ILE A 591 6.89 -21.29 27.60
C ILE A 591 6.12 -22.34 28.42
N GLN A 592 6.82 -23.32 29.02
CA GLN A 592 6.22 -24.40 29.83
C GLN A 592 5.40 -23.87 31.02
N ASP A 593 5.77 -22.70 31.55
CA ASP A 593 4.93 -21.80 32.35
C ASP A 593 4.57 -20.58 31.48
N PRO A 594 3.38 -20.54 30.86
CA PRO A 594 3.06 -19.54 29.83
C PRO A 594 3.16 -18.09 30.30
N ALA A 595 2.81 -17.83 31.56
CA ALA A 595 2.85 -16.48 32.15
C ALA A 595 4.26 -16.03 32.57
N ASN A 596 5.27 -16.91 32.46
CA ASN A 596 6.67 -16.60 32.78
C ASN A 596 7.61 -17.08 31.64
N PRO A 597 7.46 -16.57 30.41
CA PRO A 597 8.31 -16.95 29.27
C PRO A 597 9.78 -16.60 29.53
N THR A 598 10.70 -17.49 29.17
CA THR A 598 12.14 -17.29 29.41
C THR A 598 13.00 -17.68 28.22
N PHE A 599 14.05 -16.91 27.94
CA PHE A 599 15.02 -17.22 26.88
C PHE A 599 15.68 -18.59 27.13
N ALA A 600 15.75 -19.41 26.07
CA ALA A 600 16.26 -20.76 26.12
C ALA A 600 17.44 -21.03 25.16
N GLY A 601 17.57 -20.27 24.07
CA GLY A 601 18.62 -20.51 23.07
C GLY A 601 18.48 -19.68 21.79
N CYS A 602 19.54 -19.71 20.96
CA CYS A 602 19.58 -19.09 19.64
C CYS A 602 20.08 -20.10 18.60
N TYR A 603 19.52 -20.06 17.39
CA TYR A 603 20.10 -20.71 16.21
C TYR A 603 19.95 -19.82 14.96
N SER A 604 20.94 -19.86 14.06
CA SER A 604 20.84 -19.26 12.73
C SER A 604 21.77 -19.96 11.75
N ALA A 605 21.22 -20.33 10.59
CA ALA A 605 21.94 -21.02 9.52
C ALA A 605 22.80 -20.04 8.69
N SER A 606 23.88 -19.54 9.28
CA SER A 606 24.81 -18.58 8.67
C SER A 606 25.21 -19.00 7.24
N GLY A 607 24.90 -18.15 6.26
CA GLY A 607 25.02 -18.45 4.83
C GLY A 607 23.68 -18.58 4.08
N THR A 608 22.56 -18.69 4.80
CA THR A 608 21.19 -18.55 4.26
C THR A 608 20.58 -17.19 4.61
N GLY A 609 19.40 -16.88 4.05
CA GLY A 609 18.82 -15.54 4.07
C GLY A 609 19.45 -14.63 3.02
N ARG A 610 18.69 -13.67 2.49
CA ARG A 610 19.12 -12.65 1.51
C ARG A 610 20.28 -11.80 2.03
N ALA A 611 20.40 -11.66 3.36
CA ALA A 611 21.53 -10.99 4.04
C ALA A 611 22.69 -11.94 4.41
N GLY A 612 22.54 -13.26 4.22
CA GLY A 612 23.53 -14.29 4.61
C GLY A 612 23.63 -14.54 6.12
N THR A 613 22.76 -13.94 6.94
CA THR A 613 22.81 -14.01 8.41
C THR A 613 22.26 -15.31 8.99
N GLY A 614 21.58 -16.13 8.19
CA GLY A 614 20.71 -17.19 8.68
C GLY A 614 19.38 -16.67 9.20
N TYR A 615 18.82 -15.64 8.53
CA TYR A 615 17.44 -15.20 8.74
C TYR A 615 16.47 -16.34 8.37
N THR A 616 15.48 -16.57 9.21
CA THR A 616 14.37 -17.51 9.02
C THR A 616 13.09 -16.68 8.97
N HIS A 617 12.26 -16.90 7.95
CA HIS A 617 11.05 -16.12 7.71
C HIS A 617 9.85 -16.72 8.44
N ASP A 618 9.63 -18.02 8.22
CA ASP A 618 8.75 -18.92 8.96
C ASP A 618 9.50 -20.25 9.23
N ALA A 619 9.02 -21.06 10.15
CA ALA A 619 9.50 -22.43 10.38
C ALA A 619 8.38 -23.35 10.88
N GLN A 620 8.59 -24.66 10.80
CA GLN A 620 7.82 -25.62 11.58
C GLN A 620 8.73 -26.36 12.57
N CYS A 621 8.45 -26.25 13.86
CA CYS A 621 9.23 -26.87 14.94
C CYS A 621 8.40 -27.94 15.66
N LEU A 622 8.88 -29.19 15.66
CA LEU A 622 8.12 -30.37 16.09
C LEU A 622 9.02 -31.52 16.58
N VAL A 623 8.47 -32.45 17.36
CA VAL A 623 9.15 -33.72 17.66
C VAL A 623 9.01 -34.65 16.47
N TYR A 624 10.11 -34.90 15.76
CA TYR A 624 10.11 -35.73 14.56
C TYR A 624 9.90 -37.20 14.92
N ASN A 625 8.81 -37.79 14.43
CA ASN A 625 8.45 -39.20 14.64
C ASN A 625 8.41 -39.99 13.32
N GLY A 626 9.08 -39.48 12.28
CA GLY A 626 9.10 -40.03 10.92
C GLY A 626 10.03 -41.23 10.73
N PRO A 627 10.26 -41.63 9.46
CA PRO A 627 10.99 -42.85 9.11
C PRO A 627 12.49 -42.79 9.36
N ASP A 628 13.11 -41.59 9.46
CA ASP A 628 14.54 -41.46 9.78
C ASP A 628 14.81 -41.82 11.24
N SER A 629 15.47 -42.95 11.46
CA SER A 629 15.74 -43.48 12.80
C SER A 629 16.83 -42.74 13.58
N ASP A 630 17.66 -41.93 12.92
CA ASP A 630 18.73 -41.19 13.59
C ASP A 630 18.18 -39.86 14.17
N TYR A 631 17.07 -39.34 13.64
CA TYR A 631 16.35 -38.16 14.14
C TYR A 631 15.01 -38.46 14.83
N ALA A 632 14.50 -39.70 14.79
CA ALA A 632 13.29 -40.11 15.50
C ALA A 632 13.34 -39.80 17.02
N GLY A 633 12.34 -39.06 17.51
CA GLY A 633 12.22 -38.58 18.89
C GLY A 633 13.06 -37.34 19.21
N ARG A 634 13.67 -36.69 18.21
CA ARG A 634 14.35 -35.38 18.36
C ARG A 634 13.39 -34.23 18.02
N GLU A 635 13.69 -33.05 18.54
CA GLU A 635 12.99 -31.83 18.19
C GLU A 635 13.71 -31.14 17.02
N LEU A 636 13.05 -31.11 15.87
CA LEU A 636 13.56 -30.49 14.64
C LEU A 636 12.79 -29.21 14.33
N CYS A 637 13.49 -28.22 13.79
CA CYS A 637 12.89 -27.06 13.14
C CYS A 637 13.23 -27.07 11.65
N PHE A 638 12.20 -27.04 10.80
CA PHE A 638 12.26 -26.89 9.35
C PHE A 638 12.04 -25.40 9.04
N GLY A 639 13.12 -24.65 8.77
CA GLY A 639 13.10 -23.20 8.57
C GLY A 639 13.11 -22.79 7.10
N SER A 640 12.20 -21.90 6.73
CA SER A 640 12.16 -21.23 5.43
C SER A 640 13.04 -19.98 5.48
N ASN A 641 14.25 -20.06 4.93
CA ASN A 641 15.30 -19.07 5.15
C ASN A 641 15.50 -18.13 3.95
N GLU A 642 14.42 -17.68 3.30
CA GLU A 642 14.36 -16.80 2.11
C GLU A 642 15.05 -17.33 0.83
N THR A 643 16.03 -18.24 0.96
CA THR A 643 16.97 -18.67 -0.10
C THR A 643 17.17 -20.18 -0.15
N ALA A 644 16.62 -20.91 0.82
CA ALA A 644 16.79 -22.34 1.06
C ALA A 644 15.81 -22.84 2.12
N LEU A 645 15.46 -24.12 2.05
CA LEU A 645 14.94 -24.87 3.19
C LEU A 645 16.12 -25.24 4.10
N ASN A 646 16.02 -24.96 5.39
CA ASN A 646 17.01 -25.32 6.41
C ASN A 646 16.39 -26.29 7.41
N ILE A 647 17.17 -27.27 7.89
CA ILE A 647 16.72 -28.18 8.97
C ILE A 647 17.74 -28.12 10.11
N ALA A 648 17.23 -27.90 11.33
CA ALA A 648 18.04 -27.82 12.54
C ALA A 648 17.50 -28.76 13.63
N ASP A 649 18.39 -29.52 14.27
CA ASP A 649 18.11 -30.23 15.52
C ASP A 649 18.26 -29.23 16.67
N VAL A 650 17.15 -28.93 17.32
CA VAL A 650 17.04 -27.97 18.42
C VAL A 650 16.74 -28.67 19.75
N THR A 651 16.91 -30.00 19.83
CA THR A 651 16.63 -30.80 21.04
C THR A 651 17.41 -30.26 22.25
N ASP A 652 18.69 -29.94 22.07
CA ASP A 652 19.51 -29.22 23.04
C ASP A 652 19.49 -27.72 22.72
N LYS A 653 18.76 -26.93 23.52
CA LYS A 653 18.59 -25.48 23.35
C LYS A 653 19.89 -24.70 23.60
N ASP A 654 20.80 -25.23 24.43
CA ASP A 654 22.12 -24.63 24.69
C ASP A 654 23.11 -24.90 23.53
N ALA A 655 22.82 -25.89 22.66
CA ALA A 655 23.72 -26.34 21.59
C ALA A 655 22.99 -26.85 20.32
N PRO A 656 22.11 -26.06 19.68
CA PRO A 656 21.38 -26.48 18.49
C PRO A 656 22.30 -26.70 17.29
N VAL A 657 21.97 -27.70 16.45
CA VAL A 657 22.82 -28.21 15.38
C VAL A 657 22.14 -28.05 14.03
N SER A 658 22.85 -27.46 13.06
CA SER A 658 22.41 -27.47 11.66
C SER A 658 22.55 -28.87 11.10
N VAL A 659 21.45 -29.42 10.57
CA VAL A 659 21.41 -30.75 9.94
C VAL A 659 21.57 -30.59 8.42
N ALA A 660 20.52 -30.16 7.74
CA ALA A 660 20.49 -29.99 6.29
C ALA A 660 20.29 -28.54 5.86
N THR A 661 20.60 -28.24 4.60
CA THR A 661 20.22 -26.99 3.93
C THR A 661 20.05 -27.26 2.45
N ALA A 662 18.81 -27.25 2.00
CA ALA A 662 18.40 -27.65 0.66
C ALA A 662 18.04 -26.43 -0.20
N ALA A 663 18.54 -26.42 -1.43
CA ALA A 663 18.32 -25.36 -2.41
C ALA A 663 17.67 -25.93 -3.66
N TYR A 664 16.83 -25.13 -4.32
CA TYR A 664 15.98 -25.55 -5.43
C TYR A 664 16.05 -24.56 -6.61
N PRO A 665 15.54 -24.93 -7.80
CA PRO A 665 15.54 -24.04 -8.98
C PRO A 665 14.58 -22.85 -8.80
N SER A 666 14.94 -21.70 -9.37
CA SER A 666 14.11 -20.47 -9.36
C SER A 666 13.64 -20.05 -7.96
N VAL A 667 14.51 -20.15 -6.95
CA VAL A 667 14.23 -19.59 -5.62
C VAL A 667 14.15 -18.06 -5.67
N SER A 668 13.06 -17.50 -5.13
CA SER A 668 12.87 -16.06 -5.00
C SER A 668 12.75 -15.65 -3.53
N TYR A 669 11.92 -16.35 -2.77
CA TYR A 669 11.64 -16.18 -1.36
C TYR A 669 11.05 -17.44 -0.73
N THR A 670 11.90 -18.38 -0.28
CA THR A 670 11.43 -19.55 0.51
C THR A 670 10.62 -19.05 1.71
N HIS A 671 9.30 -19.26 1.70
CA HIS A 671 8.36 -18.49 2.50
C HIS A 671 7.92 -19.24 3.76
N GLN A 672 6.99 -20.19 3.61
CA GLN A 672 6.37 -20.98 4.66
C GLN A 672 6.25 -22.43 4.20
N GLY A 673 6.18 -23.37 5.15
CA GLY A 673 6.02 -24.78 4.84
C GLY A 673 5.56 -25.63 6.01
N TRP A 674 5.07 -26.83 5.70
CA TRP A 674 4.42 -27.72 6.65
C TRP A 674 4.67 -29.20 6.31
N ILE A 675 4.83 -30.02 7.35
CA ILE A 675 5.10 -31.46 7.27
C ILE A 675 3.81 -32.27 7.08
N SER A 676 3.90 -33.46 6.48
CA SER A 676 2.83 -34.45 6.50
C SER A 676 2.69 -35.13 7.87
N ASP A 677 1.48 -35.58 8.21
CA ASP A 677 1.17 -36.30 9.47
C ASP A 677 2.02 -37.57 9.69
N ASP A 678 2.56 -38.17 8.63
CA ASP A 678 3.47 -39.33 8.69
C ASP A 678 4.96 -38.94 8.70
N HIS A 679 5.27 -37.64 8.66
CA HIS A 679 6.61 -37.05 8.65
C HIS A 679 7.52 -37.55 7.49
N HIS A 680 6.93 -38.01 6.37
CA HIS A 680 7.69 -38.40 5.17
C HIS A 680 7.92 -37.24 4.20
N TYR A 681 7.06 -36.20 4.22
CA TYR A 681 7.08 -35.11 3.25
C TYR A 681 7.00 -33.73 3.92
N PHE A 682 7.64 -32.74 3.28
CA PHE A 682 7.55 -31.32 3.67
C PHE A 682 7.15 -30.49 2.45
N PHE A 683 6.07 -29.72 2.57
CA PHE A 683 5.48 -28.89 1.53
C PHE A 683 5.90 -27.44 1.78
N VAL A 684 6.38 -26.71 0.77
CA VAL A 684 6.96 -25.36 0.92
C VAL A 684 6.53 -24.44 -0.23
N ASN A 685 6.22 -23.18 0.10
CA ASN A 685 5.82 -22.12 -0.81
C ASN A 685 6.98 -21.11 -1.07
N ASP A 686 6.92 -20.35 -2.17
CA ASP A 686 7.93 -19.35 -2.59
C ASP A 686 7.26 -18.05 -3.08
N GLU A 687 6.70 -17.30 -2.11
CA GLU A 687 5.80 -16.13 -2.22
C GLU A 687 6.13 -15.08 -3.31
N LEU A 688 7.40 -15.00 -3.76
CA LEU A 688 7.85 -13.97 -4.69
C LEU A 688 8.27 -14.54 -6.06
N ASP A 689 8.03 -15.82 -6.36
CA ASP A 689 8.46 -16.43 -7.62
C ASP A 689 7.56 -16.10 -8.83
N GLU A 690 6.25 -15.88 -8.63
CA GLU A 690 5.35 -15.39 -9.67
C GLU A 690 5.45 -13.86 -9.78
N ILE A 691 5.50 -13.14 -8.64
CA ILE A 691 5.70 -11.67 -8.60
C ILE A 691 7.01 -11.24 -9.30
N SER A 692 8.05 -12.08 -9.23
CA SER A 692 9.31 -11.84 -9.94
C SER A 692 9.32 -12.33 -11.39
N GLY A 693 8.28 -13.06 -11.84
CA GLY A 693 8.23 -13.72 -13.14
C GLY A 693 9.26 -14.84 -13.30
N SER A 694 9.73 -15.42 -12.18
CA SER A 694 10.67 -16.56 -12.15
C SER A 694 9.96 -17.89 -12.44
N VAL A 695 8.66 -17.95 -12.13
CA VAL A 695 7.72 -19.04 -12.42
C VAL A 695 6.41 -18.40 -12.95
N PRO A 696 5.68 -19.05 -13.87
CA PRO A 696 4.46 -18.46 -14.46
C PRO A 696 3.15 -18.89 -13.78
N GLU A 697 3.19 -19.79 -12.80
CA GLU A 697 2.03 -20.34 -12.09
C GLU A 697 2.39 -20.58 -10.62
N THR A 698 1.43 -20.39 -9.71
CA THR A 698 1.54 -20.64 -8.26
C THR A 698 2.18 -22.01 -7.97
N ARG A 699 3.20 -22.09 -7.08
CA ARG A 699 4.13 -23.23 -7.00
C ARG A 699 4.46 -23.72 -5.58
N THR A 700 3.82 -24.81 -5.18
CA THR A 700 4.25 -25.58 -4.01
C THR A 700 5.35 -26.60 -4.35
N LEU A 701 6.44 -26.53 -3.59
CA LEU A 701 7.58 -27.43 -3.60
C LEU A 701 7.34 -28.60 -2.63
N ILE A 702 7.58 -29.83 -3.06
CA ILE A 702 7.35 -31.03 -2.22
C ILE A 702 8.67 -31.77 -2.05
N TRP A 703 9.11 -31.85 -0.80
CA TRP A 703 10.34 -32.48 -0.37
C TRP A 703 10.04 -33.85 0.23
N ASP A 704 10.76 -34.88 -0.22
CA ASP A 704 10.91 -36.15 0.49
C ASP A 704 11.97 -35.96 1.58
N ILE A 705 11.55 -36.20 2.82
CA ILE A 705 12.36 -36.04 4.03
C ILE A 705 12.52 -37.39 4.77
N THR A 706 12.52 -38.50 4.01
CA THR A 706 12.76 -39.84 4.54
C THR A 706 14.22 -40.10 4.95
N ASP A 707 15.13 -39.23 4.50
CA ASP A 707 16.50 -39.04 4.97
C ASP A 707 16.63 -37.54 5.30
N ILE A 708 16.85 -37.22 6.57
CA ILE A 708 16.84 -35.83 7.07
C ILE A 708 18.19 -35.13 6.83
N ASP A 709 19.27 -35.89 6.58
CA ASP A 709 20.59 -35.34 6.23
C ASP A 709 20.65 -34.91 4.74
N ASP A 710 19.90 -35.56 3.84
CA ASP A 710 19.84 -35.26 2.39
C ASP A 710 18.38 -35.15 1.85
N PRO A 711 17.58 -34.15 2.29
CA PRO A 711 16.19 -33.98 1.86
C PRO A 711 16.06 -33.65 0.36
N GLN A 712 15.20 -34.38 -0.35
CA GLN A 712 15.13 -34.36 -1.83
C GLN A 712 13.86 -33.65 -2.34
N LEU A 713 14.01 -32.67 -3.23
CA LEU A 713 12.87 -32.12 -3.99
C LEU A 713 12.36 -33.16 -4.99
N ILE A 714 11.19 -33.75 -4.72
CA ILE A 714 10.59 -34.80 -5.57
C ILE A 714 9.60 -34.24 -6.58
N LYS A 715 8.99 -33.09 -6.31
CA LYS A 715 7.93 -32.51 -7.12
C LYS A 715 7.87 -30.99 -6.93
N GLU A 716 7.74 -30.28 -8.05
CA GLU A 716 7.19 -28.91 -8.10
C GLU A 716 5.74 -29.07 -8.58
N TYR A 717 4.77 -28.50 -7.84
CA TYR A 717 3.34 -28.62 -8.10
C TYR A 717 2.73 -27.24 -8.40
N THR A 718 2.12 -27.12 -9.59
CA THR A 718 1.32 -25.97 -10.01
C THR A 718 -0.05 -26.45 -10.49
N TRP A 719 -1.04 -25.55 -10.53
CA TRP A 719 -2.41 -25.87 -10.94
C TRP A 719 -3.07 -24.84 -11.87
N GLY A 720 -2.28 -23.99 -12.55
CA GLY A 720 -2.80 -23.01 -13.51
C GLY A 720 -3.42 -21.74 -12.92
N SER A 721 -3.01 -21.37 -11.70
CA SER A 721 -3.25 -20.06 -11.09
C SER A 721 -2.04 -19.15 -11.32
N GLU A 722 -2.26 -17.85 -11.54
CA GLU A 722 -1.19 -16.82 -11.64
C GLU A 722 -1.05 -15.98 -10.34
N ALA A 723 -1.87 -16.26 -9.32
CA ALA A 723 -1.82 -15.61 -8.01
C ALA A 723 -0.61 -16.10 -7.19
N SER A 724 -0.17 -15.31 -6.21
CA SER A 724 0.97 -15.71 -5.38
C SER A 724 0.61 -16.67 -4.26
N ASP A 725 1.44 -17.69 -4.05
CA ASP A 725 1.34 -18.53 -2.85
C ASP A 725 1.86 -17.83 -1.59
N HIS A 726 1.36 -18.28 -0.42
CA HIS A 726 1.74 -17.71 0.87
C HIS A 726 1.76 -18.81 1.95
N ASN A 727 0.70 -18.97 2.75
CA ASN A 727 0.65 -19.94 3.85
C ASN A 727 -0.06 -21.25 3.46
N LEU A 728 0.54 -22.41 3.77
CA LEU A 728 -0.07 -23.73 3.65
C LEU A 728 -0.07 -24.50 4.98
N TYR A 729 -1.10 -25.33 5.18
CA TYR A 729 -1.22 -26.23 6.33
C TYR A 729 -1.70 -27.61 5.88
N ILE A 730 -1.12 -28.68 6.45
CA ILE A 730 -1.58 -30.06 6.23
C ILE A 730 -2.45 -30.50 7.41
N ASP A 731 -3.62 -31.06 7.11
CA ASP A 731 -4.46 -31.85 8.02
C ASP A 731 -4.81 -33.17 7.33
N GLY A 732 -4.23 -34.28 7.83
CA GLY A 732 -4.38 -35.60 7.23
C GLY A 732 -3.87 -35.68 5.79
N ASN A 733 -4.81 -35.80 4.85
CA ASN A 733 -4.53 -35.89 3.40
C ASN A 733 -4.80 -34.58 2.66
N LEU A 734 -5.17 -33.50 3.35
CA LEU A 734 -5.54 -32.23 2.74
C LEU A 734 -4.53 -31.13 3.06
N MET A 735 -4.08 -30.44 2.01
CA MET A 735 -3.30 -29.21 2.07
C MET A 735 -4.24 -28.02 1.87
N TYR A 736 -4.34 -27.15 2.87
CA TYR A 736 -5.14 -25.92 2.85
C TYR A 736 -4.19 -24.74 2.67
N GLN A 737 -4.38 -23.93 1.64
CA GLN A 737 -3.49 -22.83 1.28
C GLN A 737 -4.25 -21.51 1.20
N SER A 738 -3.67 -20.47 1.77
CA SER A 738 -4.04 -19.08 1.50
C SER A 738 -3.09 -18.57 0.43
N ASN A 739 -3.60 -18.38 -0.79
CA ASN A 739 -2.80 -17.98 -1.96
C ASN A 739 -3.29 -16.61 -2.44
N TYR A 740 -3.14 -15.63 -1.55
CA TYR A 740 -3.49 -14.21 -1.70
C TYR A 740 -4.79 -13.99 -2.48
N VAL A 741 -4.72 -13.42 -3.68
CA VAL A 741 -5.91 -12.99 -4.42
C VAL A 741 -6.83 -14.15 -4.80
N SER A 742 -6.30 -15.37 -4.92
CA SER A 742 -7.08 -16.56 -5.25
C SER A 742 -7.80 -17.21 -4.06
N GLY A 743 -7.67 -16.61 -2.87
CA GLY A 743 -8.35 -17.03 -1.64
C GLY A 743 -7.82 -18.33 -1.04
N LEU A 744 -8.75 -19.11 -0.46
CA LEU A 744 -8.48 -20.43 0.10
C LEU A 744 -8.48 -21.49 -1.02
N ARG A 745 -7.39 -22.24 -1.13
CA ARG A 745 -7.24 -23.39 -2.03
C ARG A 745 -7.09 -24.67 -1.22
N ILE A 746 -7.78 -25.75 -1.59
CA ILE A 746 -7.71 -27.02 -0.87
C ILE A 746 -7.30 -28.13 -1.84
N HIS A 747 -6.19 -28.80 -1.54
CA HIS A 747 -5.62 -29.85 -2.37
C HIS A 747 -5.55 -31.19 -1.63
N ASP A 748 -5.92 -32.29 -2.28
CA ASP A 748 -5.67 -33.65 -1.81
C ASP A 748 -4.24 -34.05 -2.19
N VAL A 749 -3.43 -34.30 -1.16
CA VAL A 749 -2.00 -34.64 -1.23
C VAL A 749 -1.71 -36.10 -0.86
N SER A 750 -2.73 -36.96 -0.81
CA SER A 750 -2.57 -38.40 -0.51
C SER A 750 -1.71 -39.19 -1.51
N ASP A 751 -1.45 -38.61 -2.69
CA ASP A 751 -0.32 -38.94 -3.56
C ASP A 751 0.51 -37.66 -3.80
N PRO A 752 1.62 -37.45 -3.06
CA PRO A 752 2.47 -36.27 -3.21
C PRO A 752 3.10 -36.08 -4.60
N MET A 753 3.12 -37.12 -5.45
CA MET A 753 3.55 -36.99 -6.85
C MET A 753 2.45 -36.43 -7.75
N ASN A 754 1.17 -36.57 -7.36
CA ASN A 754 -0.01 -36.18 -8.12
C ASN A 754 -1.08 -35.43 -7.28
N PRO A 755 -0.76 -34.31 -6.59
CA PRO A 755 -1.78 -33.53 -5.88
C PRO A 755 -2.89 -33.03 -6.81
N ARG A 756 -4.11 -32.88 -6.28
CA ARG A 756 -5.29 -32.38 -7.00
C ARG A 756 -5.99 -31.30 -6.18
N GLU A 757 -6.47 -30.21 -6.80
CA GLU A 757 -7.43 -29.31 -6.15
C GLU A 757 -8.74 -30.09 -5.90
N VAL A 758 -9.37 -29.88 -4.75
CA VAL A 758 -10.61 -30.55 -4.30
C VAL A 758 -11.65 -29.58 -3.75
N GLY A 759 -11.44 -28.28 -3.96
CA GLY A 759 -12.32 -27.19 -3.59
C GLY A 759 -11.53 -25.91 -3.32
N TYR A 760 -12.18 -24.77 -3.50
CA TYR A 760 -11.63 -23.45 -3.23
C TYR A 760 -12.72 -22.48 -2.78
N PHE A 761 -12.32 -21.42 -2.11
CA PHE A 761 -13.16 -20.26 -1.81
C PHE A 761 -12.35 -18.99 -2.06
N ASP A 762 -12.72 -18.27 -3.11
CA ASP A 762 -12.07 -17.03 -3.51
C ASP A 762 -12.54 -15.90 -2.59
N THR A 763 -11.63 -15.32 -1.80
CA THR A 763 -11.99 -14.24 -0.87
C THR A 763 -12.06 -12.88 -1.57
N MET A 764 -11.56 -12.76 -2.81
CA MET A 764 -11.59 -11.54 -3.63
C MET A 764 -12.71 -11.61 -4.66
N PRO A 765 -13.87 -10.96 -4.43
CA PRO A 765 -14.97 -10.92 -5.42
C PRO A 765 -14.68 -9.93 -6.58
N VAL A 766 -13.46 -9.40 -6.67
CA VAL A 766 -13.07 -8.22 -7.46
C VAL A 766 -11.58 -8.32 -7.86
N GLY A 767 -11.24 -7.82 -9.05
CA GLY A 767 -9.89 -7.94 -9.61
C GLY A 767 -9.71 -9.20 -10.47
N ASP A 768 -8.45 -9.54 -10.74
CA ASP A 768 -8.04 -10.79 -11.36
C ASP A 768 -7.10 -11.59 -10.43
N ASN A 769 -6.86 -12.85 -10.77
CA ASN A 769 -6.01 -13.75 -10.00
C ASN A 769 -4.54 -13.64 -10.42
N SER A 770 -4.02 -12.40 -10.41
CA SER A 770 -2.62 -12.07 -10.74
C SER A 770 -1.72 -11.99 -9.50
N ALA A 771 -0.41 -12.14 -9.69
CA ALA A 771 0.57 -12.21 -8.61
C ALA A 771 0.63 -10.91 -7.76
N GLY A 772 0.41 -11.02 -6.46
CA GLY A 772 0.32 -9.88 -5.55
C GLY A 772 -0.22 -10.22 -4.15
N PHE A 773 -0.23 -9.22 -3.25
CA PHE A 773 -0.41 -9.37 -1.80
C PHE A 773 -1.81 -8.93 -1.28
N ALA A 774 -2.88 -9.14 -2.04
CA ALA A 774 -4.26 -8.83 -1.63
C ALA A 774 -5.06 -10.12 -1.38
N GLY A 775 -6.25 -10.06 -0.80
CA GLY A 775 -7.05 -11.26 -0.51
C GLY A 775 -6.56 -12.04 0.72
N SER A 776 -6.53 -13.37 0.64
CA SER A 776 -6.34 -14.26 1.80
C SER A 776 -4.90 -14.27 2.30
N TRP A 777 -4.72 -13.93 3.58
CA TRP A 777 -3.42 -13.97 4.26
C TRP A 777 -3.14 -15.37 4.83
N SER A 778 -4.01 -15.87 5.71
CA SER A 778 -3.80 -17.16 6.40
C SER A 778 -5.13 -17.86 6.66
N ASN A 779 -5.05 -19.14 7.00
CA ASN A 779 -6.20 -19.99 7.29
C ASN A 779 -5.90 -20.96 8.45
N TYR A 780 -6.94 -21.32 9.19
CA TYR A 780 -6.86 -22.33 10.25
C TYR A 780 -7.93 -23.41 10.01
N PRO A 781 -7.53 -24.62 9.54
CA PRO A 781 -8.46 -25.71 9.24
C PRO A 781 -8.72 -26.68 10.41
N PHE A 782 -7.95 -26.58 11.50
CA PHE A 782 -7.80 -27.64 12.51
C PHE A 782 -8.94 -27.77 13.55
N PHE A 783 -10.10 -27.16 13.34
CA PHE A 783 -11.23 -27.26 14.27
C PHE A 783 -11.94 -28.62 14.20
N GLU A 784 -12.29 -29.22 15.34
CA GLU A 784 -12.99 -30.53 15.39
C GLU A 784 -14.38 -30.46 14.74
N SER A 785 -15.01 -29.28 14.70
CA SER A 785 -16.24 -29.05 13.95
C SER A 785 -16.08 -29.18 12.42
N GLY A 786 -14.84 -29.22 11.91
CA GLY A 786 -14.50 -29.12 10.48
C GLY A 786 -14.82 -27.74 9.92
N THR A 787 -14.68 -26.70 10.73
CA THR A 787 -14.81 -25.29 10.32
C THR A 787 -13.43 -24.76 9.94
N ILE A 788 -13.35 -24.03 8.84
CA ILE A 788 -12.10 -23.41 8.38
C ILE A 788 -12.29 -21.91 8.54
N VAL A 789 -11.44 -21.25 9.34
CA VAL A 789 -11.45 -19.78 9.43
C VAL A 789 -10.32 -19.21 8.57
N VAL A 790 -10.61 -18.14 7.84
CA VAL A 790 -9.67 -17.52 6.90
C VAL A 790 -9.65 -16.02 7.12
N SER A 791 -8.46 -15.45 7.29
CA SER A 791 -8.26 -14.00 7.28
C SER A 791 -8.01 -13.51 5.86
N SER A 792 -8.66 -12.41 5.50
CA SER A 792 -8.49 -11.75 4.20
C SER A 792 -8.32 -10.25 4.44
N ILE A 793 -7.28 -9.69 3.84
CA ILE A 793 -6.55 -8.50 4.31
C ILE A 793 -7.43 -7.24 4.32
N GLY A 794 -8.18 -7.01 3.25
CA GLY A 794 -9.08 -5.85 3.11
C GLY A 794 -10.55 -6.17 3.39
N GLU A 795 -10.90 -7.46 3.37
CA GLU A 795 -12.28 -7.93 3.29
C GLU A 795 -12.84 -8.17 4.69
N GLY A 796 -12.17 -9.02 5.48
CA GLY A 796 -12.69 -9.51 6.75
C GLY A 796 -12.34 -10.97 7.07
N LEU A 797 -13.01 -11.48 8.10
CA LEU A 797 -12.95 -12.86 8.55
C LEU A 797 -13.99 -13.70 7.81
N PHE A 798 -13.56 -14.76 7.14
CA PHE A 798 -14.44 -15.78 6.57
C PHE A 798 -14.49 -17.01 7.47
N ILE A 799 -15.70 -17.56 7.63
CA ILE A 799 -15.95 -18.79 8.36
C ILE A 799 -16.55 -19.78 7.35
N LEU A 800 -15.75 -20.78 6.95
CA LEU A 800 -15.98 -21.62 5.78
C LEU A 800 -16.09 -23.11 6.14
N LYS A 801 -16.60 -23.92 5.22
CA LYS A 801 -16.66 -25.39 5.38
C LYS A 801 -16.50 -26.14 4.06
N LYS A 802 -15.57 -27.09 4.01
CA LYS A 802 -15.43 -27.99 2.86
C LYS A 802 -16.61 -28.96 2.75
N LYS A 803 -17.20 -29.11 1.56
CA LYS A 803 -18.18 -30.14 1.24
C LYS A 803 -17.56 -31.54 1.31
N GLN A 804 -18.28 -32.46 1.94
CA GLN A 804 -18.00 -33.89 1.81
C GLN A 804 -18.43 -34.37 0.42
N GLU A 805 -17.54 -35.08 -0.28
CA GLU A 805 -17.92 -35.77 -1.52
C GLU A 805 -19.01 -36.83 -1.21
N LEU A 806 -20.21 -36.65 -1.75
CA LEU A 806 -21.30 -37.63 -1.64
C LEU A 806 -20.96 -38.87 -2.48
N GLY A 807 -20.35 -39.87 -1.84
CA GLY A 807 -19.96 -41.12 -2.48
C GLY A 807 -21.12 -41.82 -3.22
N LEU A 808 -20.89 -42.12 -4.50
CA LEU A 808 -21.83 -42.73 -5.45
C LEU A 808 -21.71 -44.27 -5.52
#